data_AF-A0A4S4MZE1-F1
#
_entry.id   AF-A0A4S4MZE1-F1
#
_cell.length_a   1.000
_cell.length_b   1.000
_cell.length_c   1.000
_cell.angle_alpha   90.00
_cell.angle_beta   90.00
_cell.angle_gamma   90.00
#
_symmetry.space_group_name_H-M   'P 1'
#
loop_
_entity.id
_entity.type
_entity.pdbx_description
1 polymer ?
#
loop_
_entity_poly.entity_id
_entity_poly.type
_entity_poly.pdbx_seq_one_letter_code
_entity_poly.pdbx_strand_id
1 'polypeptide(L)'
;MTPTPNGVGPHVNGFDEDDIDYSDIDAKYQVQYEEGLDNVVVVDGVPVIDKSKAEKLLARIAKEFGKKGSNVKADDMFIPWDEKTGKSKGYLFVDFKTADDAVYGIAALQEYQFDSKHRFYLNRFTDIERYASLDETYHEPEPEPYTTKEHLRAWLGDPQGRDQFVTYRGDDVEINWHGKPSQCEVAYSKTNWTDLYAQWSPLGTYLASLHRPGVRLWGGSSWSHQQRFAHPLVRLLDFSPNENYLATWSHDPIVVPEGAQQGPQFFSPEDEGNNIAVWDVKTGNLLRTFPSSYPEQDADAGGGAGKKPQMPWPALKWSADDKYVARVTVGQQISVYELPSMGLVDKKSIKVDGVVDFEWCPLGEKDRDEDAKAVAGKGKKPPRQNLLAFWMPEVANQPARVTVMEFPSRQIMRQKNLFNVTECKLYWQNQGDFLCVQVDRHTKTKKSIFCNLEIFRVREKDFPVEVVELKDTVVNFSWEPKGDRFALVSSNDPNLGSSGPGVTIKTDVSFYAHDRTKGNFRLLRTLPGRTSNTIRWSPKGRHVVLATVGSTSKSELEFWDMDFNNDDFGKGAAAKDEWGSGIQHLGTADHYAVTDADWDPSGRYIATSASAWRHTIENGYAIWDFKGTEQSKQILDRFKQFVWRPRPRTLLTKEQQRQIRKNLKEYSRQFEEEDAAEESNVSAELIAQRKRLVDEWNAWRIRCRDELPAAIKKKLGKAKKEEEEKEEIELWIDEVIEQIEEEVIE
;
A
#
# COMPACT_ATOMS: atom_id res chain seq x y z
N MET A 1 25.74 64.81 34.88
CA MET A 1 27.08 65.26 34.49
C MET A 1 27.48 64.46 33.27
N THR A 2 27.78 65.16 32.19
CA THR A 2 28.32 64.59 30.95
C THR A 2 29.50 63.67 31.24
N PRO A 3 29.65 62.61 30.44
CA PRO A 3 30.92 62.49 29.76
C PRO A 3 30.74 62.06 28.30
N THR A 4 31.27 62.89 27.42
CA THR A 4 32.05 62.49 26.25
C THR A 4 33.39 63.25 26.37
N PRO A 5 34.52 62.88 25.72
CA PRO A 5 34.73 61.91 24.63
C PRO A 5 36.04 61.07 24.74
N ASN A 6 36.27 60.18 23.77
CA ASN A 6 37.57 59.75 23.16
C ASN A 6 37.18 58.66 22.14
N GLY A 7 37.17 58.81 20.81
CA GLY A 7 38.19 59.30 19.87
C GLY A 7 39.25 58.19 19.63
N VAL A 8 39.56 57.59 18.47
CA VAL A 8 39.21 57.74 17.02
C VAL A 8 39.63 56.44 16.27
N GLY A 9 38.78 55.93 15.36
CA GLY A 9 39.13 55.34 14.02
C GLY A 9 39.23 53.80 13.86
N PRO A 10 39.03 53.20 12.64
CA PRO A 10 38.68 53.80 11.33
C PRO A 10 37.35 53.31 10.71
N HIS A 11 36.92 54.00 9.65
CA HIS A 11 35.71 53.79 8.83
C HIS A 11 35.51 52.37 8.27
N VAL A 12 34.26 51.87 8.32
CA VAL A 12 33.59 51.17 7.21
C VAL A 12 32.09 51.53 7.24
N ASN A 13 31.63 52.19 6.18
CA ASN A 13 30.30 52.26 5.52
C ASN A 13 29.07 51.81 6.36
N GLY A 14 28.06 52.65 6.59
CA GLY A 14 27.07 52.99 5.57
C GLY A 14 26.00 51.88 5.51
N PHE A 15 25.05 51.89 6.45
CA PHE A 15 23.83 51.09 6.31
C PHE A 15 22.81 51.96 5.59
N ASP A 16 22.80 51.88 4.26
CA ASP A 16 21.66 52.34 3.47
C ASP A 16 20.48 51.41 3.76
N GLU A 17 19.29 51.99 3.96
CA GLU A 17 18.03 51.23 4.03
C GLU A 17 17.73 50.46 2.72
N ASP A 18 18.52 50.70 1.67
CA ASP A 18 18.48 50.06 0.36
C ASP A 18 19.14 48.65 0.31
N ASP A 19 19.80 48.20 1.39
CA ASP A 19 20.47 46.88 1.45
C ASP A 19 19.58 45.76 2.07
N ILE A 20 18.30 46.04 2.32
CA ILE A 20 17.33 45.02 2.74
C ILE A 20 16.70 44.40 1.49
N ASP A 21 16.98 43.12 1.25
CA ASP A 21 16.44 42.35 0.13
C ASP A 21 14.95 42.06 0.36
N TYR A 22 14.08 42.84 -0.29
CA TYR A 22 12.62 42.66 -0.29
C TYR A 22 12.14 41.70 -1.39
N SER A 23 13.03 41.03 -2.13
CA SER A 23 12.63 40.19 -3.28
C SER A 23 11.70 39.03 -2.90
N ASP A 24 11.74 38.55 -1.66
CA ASP A 24 10.87 37.49 -1.15
C ASP A 24 9.45 37.99 -0.85
N ILE A 25 9.31 39.21 -0.34
CA ILE A 25 8.04 39.90 -0.09
C ILE A 25 7.46 40.40 -1.42
N ASP A 26 8.29 40.98 -2.30
CA ASP A 26 7.90 41.42 -3.63
C ASP A 26 7.48 40.24 -4.50
N ALA A 27 8.12 39.07 -4.43
CA ALA A 27 7.67 37.87 -5.14
C ALA A 27 6.37 37.29 -4.56
N LYS A 28 6.16 37.39 -3.24
CA LYS A 28 4.96 36.87 -2.56
C LYS A 28 3.72 37.75 -2.76
N TYR A 29 3.92 39.05 -2.92
CA TYR A 29 2.87 40.04 -3.13
C TYR A 29 2.96 40.71 -4.50
N GLN A 30 3.72 40.12 -5.43
CA GLN A 30 3.74 40.54 -6.82
C GLN A 30 2.33 40.33 -7.36
N VAL A 31 1.58 41.42 -7.44
CA VAL A 31 0.40 41.48 -8.29
C VAL A 31 0.95 41.22 -9.68
N GLN A 32 0.68 40.04 -10.23
CA GLN A 32 0.90 39.81 -11.65
C GLN A 32 0.09 40.89 -12.35
N TYR A 33 0.77 41.92 -12.85
CA TYR A 33 0.18 42.74 -13.90
C TYR A 33 -0.14 41.75 -15.00
N GLU A 34 -1.41 41.68 -15.41
CA GLU A 34 -1.82 40.93 -16.60
C GLU A 34 -1.02 41.49 -17.78
N GLU A 35 0.16 40.93 -18.04
CA GLU A 35 0.86 40.99 -19.34
C GLU A 35 0.22 39.99 -20.31
N GLY A 36 -1.05 39.65 -20.11
CA GLY A 36 -1.84 38.83 -21.02
C GLY A 36 -2.47 39.73 -22.07
N LEU A 37 -2.23 39.43 -23.35
CA LEU A 37 -3.00 40.00 -24.47
C LEU A 37 -4.44 39.43 -24.51
N ASP A 38 -4.97 38.99 -23.37
CA ASP A 38 -6.26 38.32 -23.21
C ASP A 38 -7.44 39.28 -23.28
N ASN A 39 -7.17 40.57 -23.07
CA ASN A 39 -8.12 41.65 -23.34
C ASN A 39 -8.10 42.10 -24.81
N VAL A 40 -7.22 41.55 -25.66
CA VAL A 40 -7.14 41.89 -27.08
C VAL A 40 -7.86 40.84 -27.93
N VAL A 41 -8.80 41.31 -28.76
CA VAL A 41 -9.57 40.47 -29.68
C VAL A 41 -9.27 40.86 -31.12
N VAL A 42 -9.09 39.87 -31.97
CA VAL A 42 -8.97 40.05 -33.42
C VAL A 42 -10.34 39.86 -34.06
N VAL A 43 -10.83 40.90 -34.73
CA VAL A 43 -12.08 40.88 -35.47
C VAL A 43 -11.75 40.77 -36.95
N ASP A 44 -12.02 39.60 -37.52
CA ASP A 44 -11.87 39.32 -38.95
C ASP A 44 -13.19 39.54 -39.70
N GLY A 45 -13.12 39.68 -41.02
CA GLY A 45 -14.28 39.91 -41.90
C GLY A 45 -14.78 41.36 -41.91
N VAL A 46 -13.90 42.31 -41.63
CA VAL A 46 -14.16 43.76 -41.68
C VAL A 46 -14.02 44.29 -43.11
N PRO A 47 -14.83 45.26 -43.57
CA PRO A 47 -14.69 45.83 -44.91
C PRO A 47 -13.30 46.42 -45.21
N VAL A 48 -12.77 46.10 -46.38
CA VAL A 48 -11.52 46.68 -46.89
C VAL A 48 -11.77 48.12 -47.34
N ILE A 49 -11.12 49.07 -46.67
CA ILE A 49 -11.32 50.52 -46.86
C ILE A 49 -9.99 51.26 -47.08
N ASP A 50 -10.09 52.52 -47.49
CA ASP A 50 -9.00 53.49 -47.54
C ASP A 50 -8.95 54.35 -46.26
N LYS A 51 -7.79 54.99 -45.99
CA LYS A 51 -7.58 55.79 -44.76
C LYS A 51 -8.65 56.89 -44.54
N SER A 52 -9.23 57.42 -45.61
CA SER A 52 -10.27 58.47 -45.53
C SER A 52 -11.57 58.01 -44.85
N LYS A 53 -11.82 56.69 -44.78
CA LYS A 53 -13.05 56.09 -44.22
C LYS A 53 -12.83 55.43 -42.86
N ALA A 54 -11.61 55.43 -42.33
CA ALA A 54 -11.24 54.72 -41.11
C ALA A 54 -12.08 55.16 -39.90
N GLU A 55 -12.16 56.47 -39.66
CA GLU A 55 -12.87 57.04 -38.51
C GLU A 55 -14.37 56.68 -38.52
N LYS A 56 -15.00 56.71 -39.70
CA LYS A 56 -16.42 56.32 -39.87
C LYS A 56 -16.65 54.84 -39.62
N LEU A 57 -15.72 53.99 -40.03
CA LEU A 57 -15.81 52.55 -39.83
C LEU A 57 -15.66 52.21 -38.33
N LEU A 58 -14.63 52.73 -37.68
CA LEU A 58 -14.38 52.53 -36.24
C LEU A 58 -15.56 53.00 -35.39
N ALA A 59 -16.09 54.20 -35.65
CA ALA A 59 -17.26 54.71 -34.94
C ALA A 59 -18.50 53.81 -35.11
N ARG A 60 -18.68 53.20 -36.29
CA ARG A 60 -19.78 52.27 -36.53
C ARG A 60 -19.58 50.94 -35.81
N ILE A 61 -18.37 50.39 -35.82
CA ILE A 61 -18.05 49.12 -35.15
C ILE A 61 -18.17 49.29 -33.63
N ALA A 62 -17.59 50.34 -33.06
CA ALA A 62 -17.74 50.70 -31.64
C ALA A 62 -19.22 50.82 -31.22
N LYS A 63 -20.08 51.38 -32.09
CA LYS A 63 -21.52 51.45 -31.84
C LYS A 63 -22.20 50.07 -31.82
N GLU A 64 -21.79 49.13 -32.66
CA GLU A 64 -22.34 47.77 -32.64
C GLU A 64 -21.91 47.00 -31.38
N PHE A 65 -20.65 47.13 -30.95
CA PHE A 65 -20.19 46.62 -29.65
C PHE A 65 -21.01 47.22 -28.49
N GLY A 66 -21.19 48.55 -28.48
CA GLY A 66 -21.96 49.25 -27.44
C GLY A 66 -23.44 48.84 -27.38
N LYS A 67 -24.11 48.62 -28.52
CA LYS A 67 -25.49 48.09 -28.56
C LYS A 67 -25.61 46.71 -27.93
N LYS A 68 -24.54 45.93 -27.98
CA LYS A 68 -24.47 44.58 -27.44
C LYS A 68 -24.01 44.53 -25.99
N GLY A 69 -23.79 45.68 -25.35
CA GLY A 69 -23.42 45.77 -23.93
C GLY A 69 -21.91 45.77 -23.67
N SER A 70 -21.08 45.70 -24.72
CA SER A 70 -19.62 45.75 -24.61
C SER A 70 -19.14 47.13 -25.07
N ASN A 71 -18.80 48.02 -24.14
CA ASN A 71 -18.46 49.41 -24.50
C ASN A 71 -16.99 49.52 -24.87
N VAL A 72 -16.72 49.74 -26.16
CA VAL A 72 -15.37 49.95 -26.72
C VAL A 72 -15.33 51.33 -27.38
N LYS A 73 -14.23 52.08 -27.21
CA LYS A 73 -14.06 53.36 -27.92
C LYS A 73 -13.36 53.13 -29.26
N ALA A 74 -13.56 54.05 -30.19
CA ALA A 74 -12.88 54.01 -31.48
C ALA A 74 -11.34 54.10 -31.34
N ASP A 75 -10.85 54.75 -30.29
CA ASP A 75 -9.41 54.88 -30.01
C ASP A 75 -8.78 53.57 -29.53
N ASP A 76 -9.59 52.65 -28.98
CA ASP A 76 -9.17 51.34 -28.48
C ASP A 76 -9.17 50.28 -29.62
N MET A 77 -9.31 50.73 -30.87
CA MET A 77 -9.37 49.87 -32.05
C MET A 77 -8.25 50.18 -33.03
N PHE A 78 -7.51 49.17 -33.43
CA PHE A 78 -6.40 49.30 -34.37
C PHE A 78 -6.67 48.57 -35.69
N ILE A 79 -6.60 49.29 -36.81
CA ILE A 79 -6.73 48.72 -38.16
C ILE A 79 -5.34 48.59 -38.80
N PRO A 80 -4.90 47.36 -39.16
CA PRO A 80 -3.70 47.15 -39.95
C PRO A 80 -3.88 47.58 -41.42
N TRP A 81 -2.89 48.28 -41.95
CA TRP A 81 -2.87 48.78 -43.32
C TRP A 81 -1.83 48.02 -44.15
N ASP A 82 -2.10 47.85 -45.44
CA ASP A 82 -1.11 47.41 -46.42
C ASP A 82 -0.44 48.64 -47.05
N GLU A 83 0.87 48.76 -46.85
CA GLU A 83 1.70 49.87 -47.32
C GLU A 83 1.74 49.97 -48.85
N LYS A 84 1.55 48.87 -49.58
CA LYS A 84 1.62 48.86 -51.06
C LYS A 84 0.32 49.33 -51.71
N THR A 85 -0.82 48.99 -51.14
CA THR A 85 -2.14 49.27 -51.72
C THR A 85 -2.84 50.46 -51.06
N GLY A 86 -2.39 50.89 -49.88
CA GLY A 86 -3.00 51.97 -49.11
C GLY A 86 -4.39 51.61 -48.55
N LYS A 87 -4.74 50.31 -48.52
CA LYS A 87 -6.04 49.79 -48.05
C LYS A 87 -5.87 48.98 -46.76
N SER A 88 -6.97 48.78 -46.02
CA SER A 88 -6.98 47.94 -44.82
C SER A 88 -6.90 46.45 -45.16
N LYS A 89 -6.37 45.63 -44.25
CA LYS A 89 -6.18 44.18 -44.47
C LYS A 89 -7.43 43.31 -44.24
N GLY A 90 -8.56 43.91 -43.90
CA GLY A 90 -9.84 43.20 -43.70
C GLY A 90 -10.08 42.66 -42.28
N TYR A 91 -9.18 42.94 -41.35
CA TYR A 91 -9.33 42.64 -39.92
C TYR A 91 -8.89 43.83 -39.07
N LEU A 92 -9.26 43.84 -37.79
CA LEU A 92 -8.82 44.85 -36.81
C LEU A 92 -8.59 44.22 -35.43
N PHE A 93 -7.84 44.91 -34.60
CA PHE A 93 -7.63 44.57 -33.19
C PHE A 93 -8.50 45.47 -32.32
N VAL A 94 -9.16 44.89 -31.32
CA VAL A 94 -9.92 45.61 -30.31
C VAL A 94 -9.28 45.36 -28.95
N ASP A 95 -8.91 46.43 -28.27
CA ASP A 95 -8.41 46.41 -26.91
C ASP A 95 -9.58 46.66 -25.94
N PHE A 96 -9.91 45.66 -25.12
CA PHE A 96 -10.94 45.78 -24.10
C PHE A 96 -10.34 46.19 -22.77
N LYS A 97 -11.17 46.83 -21.93
CA LYS A 97 -10.72 47.26 -20.60
C LYS A 97 -10.39 46.09 -19.67
N THR A 98 -11.07 44.96 -19.83
CA THR A 98 -10.86 43.73 -19.05
C THR A 98 -10.97 42.51 -19.95
N ALA A 99 -10.36 41.39 -19.54
CA ALA A 99 -10.51 40.11 -20.25
C ALA A 99 -11.97 39.63 -20.28
N ASP A 100 -12.74 39.84 -19.21
CA ASP A 100 -14.18 39.51 -19.18
C ASP A 100 -15.00 40.26 -20.24
N ASP A 101 -14.68 41.54 -20.47
CA ASP A 101 -15.34 42.35 -21.51
C ASP A 101 -14.99 41.83 -22.91
N ALA A 102 -13.77 41.34 -23.11
CA ALA A 102 -13.33 40.70 -24.35
C ALA A 102 -14.08 39.38 -24.60
N VAL A 103 -14.22 38.53 -23.58
CA VAL A 103 -15.01 37.29 -23.67
C VAL A 103 -16.47 37.59 -24.00
N TYR A 104 -17.05 38.57 -23.33
CA TYR A 104 -18.42 39.00 -23.60
C TYR A 104 -18.56 39.57 -25.02
N GLY A 105 -17.60 40.38 -25.47
CA GLY A 105 -17.54 40.93 -26.82
C GLY A 105 -17.50 39.84 -27.90
N ILE A 106 -16.66 38.81 -27.70
CA ILE A 106 -16.61 37.62 -28.57
C ILE A 106 -17.97 36.95 -28.60
N ALA A 107 -18.54 36.58 -27.45
CA ALA A 107 -19.83 35.88 -27.38
C ALA A 107 -20.98 36.68 -28.02
N ALA A 108 -20.94 38.01 -27.94
CA ALA A 108 -22.02 38.86 -28.40
C ALA A 108 -21.99 39.16 -29.92
N LEU A 109 -20.79 39.17 -30.53
CA LEU A 109 -20.59 39.56 -31.93
C LEU A 109 -19.91 38.48 -32.79
N GLN A 110 -19.65 37.30 -32.24
CA GLN A 110 -19.23 36.15 -33.04
C GLN A 110 -20.24 35.88 -34.15
N GLU A 111 -19.75 35.75 -35.37
CA GLU A 111 -20.55 35.50 -36.57
C GLU A 111 -21.56 36.60 -36.92
N TYR A 112 -21.42 37.81 -36.37
CA TYR A 112 -22.33 38.91 -36.62
C TYR A 112 -22.28 39.42 -38.07
N GLN A 113 -23.43 39.53 -38.72
CA GLN A 113 -23.54 40.06 -40.08
C GLN A 113 -23.47 41.60 -40.08
N PHE A 114 -22.35 42.17 -40.52
CA PHE A 114 -22.12 43.62 -40.52
C PHE A 114 -22.78 44.34 -41.71
N ASP A 115 -22.72 43.71 -42.89
CA ASP A 115 -23.44 44.11 -44.10
C ASP A 115 -23.72 42.87 -44.97
N SER A 116 -24.22 43.02 -46.20
CA SER A 116 -24.55 41.87 -47.06
C SER A 116 -23.35 41.02 -47.50
N LYS A 117 -22.11 41.52 -47.36
CA LYS A 117 -20.87 40.88 -47.81
C LYS A 117 -19.90 40.55 -46.68
N HIS A 118 -20.02 41.21 -45.53
CA HIS A 118 -19.07 41.13 -44.43
C HIS A 118 -19.73 40.56 -43.17
N ARG A 119 -19.08 39.56 -42.57
CA ARG A 119 -19.49 38.87 -41.35
C ARG A 119 -18.30 38.81 -40.41
N PHE A 120 -18.51 39.15 -39.15
CA PHE A 120 -17.44 39.20 -38.17
C PHE A 120 -17.09 37.83 -37.61
N TYR A 121 -15.80 37.57 -37.45
CA TYR A 121 -15.26 36.42 -36.74
C TYR A 121 -14.27 36.93 -35.70
N LEU A 122 -14.57 36.69 -34.42
CA LEU A 122 -13.82 37.22 -33.30
C LEU A 122 -13.04 36.09 -32.64
N ASN A 123 -11.72 36.26 -32.56
CA ASN A 123 -10.82 35.31 -31.90
C ASN A 123 -9.98 36.06 -30.87
N ARG A 124 -9.60 35.40 -29.77
CA ARG A 124 -8.62 35.97 -28.84
C ARG A 124 -7.29 36.10 -29.54
N PHE A 125 -6.52 37.14 -29.21
CA PHE A 125 -5.19 37.30 -29.76
C PHE A 125 -4.28 36.10 -29.42
N THR A 126 -4.41 35.56 -28.20
CA THR A 126 -3.64 34.41 -27.70
C THR A 126 -3.93 33.09 -28.44
N ASP A 127 -5.09 32.95 -29.07
CA ASP A 127 -5.46 31.72 -29.80
C ASP A 127 -4.85 31.64 -31.22
N ILE A 128 -4.31 32.75 -31.74
CA ILE A 128 -3.86 32.83 -33.13
C ILE A 128 -2.66 31.93 -33.41
N GLU A 129 -1.69 31.84 -32.50
CA GLU A 129 -0.54 30.95 -32.66
C GLU A 129 -0.98 29.48 -32.64
N ARG A 130 -1.94 29.14 -31.79
CA ARG A 130 -2.56 27.81 -31.75
C ARG A 130 -3.23 27.49 -33.08
N TYR A 131 -4.04 28.40 -33.61
CA TYR A 131 -4.72 28.21 -34.91
C TYR A 131 -3.73 28.14 -36.07
N ALA A 132 -2.64 28.90 -36.07
CA ALA A 132 -1.60 28.83 -37.10
C ALA A 132 -0.85 27.49 -37.12
N SER A 133 -0.84 26.77 -36.00
CA SER A 133 -0.18 25.47 -35.84
C SER A 133 -1.10 24.26 -35.99
N LEU A 134 -2.41 24.48 -36.12
CA LEU A 134 -3.41 23.41 -36.26
C LEU A 134 -3.45 22.88 -37.71
N ASP A 135 -3.46 21.56 -37.86
CA ASP A 135 -3.68 20.93 -39.16
C ASP A 135 -5.15 21.14 -39.58
N GLU A 136 -5.37 21.66 -40.78
CA GLU A 136 -6.72 21.87 -41.35
C GLU A 136 -7.44 20.54 -41.64
N THR A 137 -6.68 19.43 -41.67
CA THR A 137 -7.19 18.09 -42.01
C THR A 137 -7.47 17.27 -40.76
N TYR A 138 -8.75 17.02 -40.46
CA TYR A 138 -9.12 16.09 -39.39
C TYR A 138 -8.80 14.65 -39.80
N HIS A 139 -7.85 14.03 -39.10
CA HIS A 139 -7.58 12.60 -39.19
C HIS A 139 -8.30 11.89 -38.05
N GLU A 140 -9.27 11.04 -38.38
CA GLU A 140 -9.94 10.19 -37.38
C GLU A 140 -8.89 9.28 -36.72
N PRO A 141 -8.82 9.22 -35.38
CA PRO A 141 -7.85 8.36 -34.70
C PRO A 141 -8.06 6.90 -35.09
N GLU A 142 -6.99 6.23 -35.52
CA GLU A 142 -7.10 4.80 -35.79
C GLU A 142 -7.42 4.05 -34.50
N PRO A 143 -8.47 3.20 -34.48
CA PRO A 143 -8.76 2.38 -33.30
C PRO A 143 -7.58 1.46 -33.03
N GLU A 144 -7.07 1.49 -31.80
CA GLU A 144 -5.92 0.67 -31.42
C GLU A 144 -6.20 -0.83 -31.71
N PRO A 145 -5.28 -1.53 -32.39
CA PRO A 145 -5.44 -2.94 -32.68
C PRO A 145 -5.49 -3.74 -31.37
N TYR A 146 -6.45 -4.64 -31.26
CA TYR A 146 -6.59 -5.49 -30.07
C TYR A 146 -5.36 -6.38 -29.87
N THR A 147 -4.61 -6.13 -28.81
CA THR A 147 -3.59 -7.04 -28.30
C THR A 147 -4.17 -7.93 -27.21
N THR A 148 -4.04 -9.25 -27.36
CA THR A 148 -4.35 -10.22 -26.31
C THR A 148 -3.54 -9.90 -25.05
N LYS A 149 -4.24 -9.59 -23.96
CA LYS A 149 -3.61 -9.38 -22.64
C LYS A 149 -3.12 -10.70 -22.07
N GLU A 150 -1.96 -10.66 -21.41
CA GLU A 150 -1.46 -11.79 -20.64
C GLU A 150 -2.40 -12.16 -19.49
N HIS A 151 -2.34 -13.42 -19.08
CA HIS A 151 -3.08 -13.87 -17.91
C HIS A 151 -2.42 -13.37 -16.62
N LEU A 152 -3.02 -12.38 -15.96
CA LEU A 152 -2.45 -11.70 -14.77
C LEU A 152 -2.19 -12.64 -13.58
N ARG A 153 -2.88 -13.78 -13.53
CA ARG A 153 -2.74 -14.80 -12.48
C ARG A 153 -1.98 -16.04 -12.94
N ALA A 154 -1.19 -15.95 -14.01
CA ALA A 154 -0.43 -17.09 -14.55
C ALA A 154 0.49 -17.74 -13.50
N TRP A 155 1.04 -16.95 -12.58
CA TRP A 155 1.88 -17.41 -11.48
C TRP A 155 1.24 -18.46 -10.55
N LEU A 156 -0.11 -18.53 -10.49
CA LEU A 156 -0.79 -19.57 -9.70
C LEU A 156 -0.65 -20.96 -10.31
N GLY A 157 -0.30 -21.04 -11.60
CA GLY A 157 -0.07 -22.27 -12.33
C GLY A 157 1.38 -22.74 -12.31
N ASP A 158 2.22 -22.18 -11.43
CA ASP A 158 3.60 -22.66 -11.23
C ASP A 158 3.57 -24.17 -10.87
N PRO A 159 4.26 -25.04 -11.62
CA PRO A 159 4.18 -26.48 -11.44
C PRO A 159 4.77 -26.92 -10.09
N GLN A 160 5.75 -26.19 -9.56
CA GLN A 160 6.38 -26.45 -8.26
C GLN A 160 5.58 -25.85 -7.08
N GLY A 161 4.48 -25.14 -7.36
CA GLY A 161 3.63 -24.54 -6.33
C GLY A 161 4.36 -23.52 -5.45
N ARG A 162 5.38 -22.85 -6.01
CA ARG A 162 6.22 -21.87 -5.31
C ARG A 162 5.44 -20.60 -4.99
N ASP A 163 5.90 -19.91 -3.95
CA ASP A 163 5.34 -18.63 -3.53
C ASP A 163 6.31 -17.51 -3.93
N GLN A 164 5.79 -16.38 -4.39
CA GLN A 164 6.61 -15.23 -4.77
C GLN A 164 6.72 -14.22 -3.64
N PHE A 165 7.82 -13.49 -3.60
CA PHE A 165 8.00 -12.33 -2.74
C PHE A 165 8.72 -11.20 -3.47
N VAL A 166 8.51 -9.96 -3.01
CA VAL A 166 9.23 -8.79 -3.50
C VAL A 166 10.26 -8.35 -2.46
N THR A 167 11.45 -8.00 -2.92
CA THR A 167 12.49 -7.34 -2.13
C THR A 167 12.75 -5.96 -2.69
N TYR A 168 13.01 -5.00 -1.81
CA TYR A 168 13.47 -3.67 -2.18
C TYR A 168 14.79 -3.40 -1.47
N ARG A 169 15.87 -3.24 -2.22
CA ARG A 169 17.23 -3.02 -1.72
C ARG A 169 17.87 -1.87 -2.45
N GLY A 170 18.34 -0.84 -1.73
CA GLY A 170 18.88 0.36 -2.38
C GLY A 170 17.82 0.91 -3.34
N ASP A 171 18.12 0.90 -4.63
CA ASP A 171 17.18 1.31 -5.69
C ASP A 171 16.64 0.14 -6.52
N ASP A 172 17.06 -1.10 -6.22
CA ASP A 172 16.67 -2.30 -6.93
C ASP A 172 15.46 -2.96 -6.29
N VAL A 173 14.45 -3.25 -7.13
CA VAL A 173 13.27 -4.03 -6.74
C VAL A 173 13.30 -5.34 -7.49
N GLU A 174 13.23 -6.44 -6.74
CA GLU A 174 13.29 -7.80 -7.29
C GLU A 174 12.09 -8.61 -6.84
N ILE A 175 11.58 -9.44 -7.75
CA ILE A 175 10.53 -10.41 -7.49
C ILE A 175 11.18 -11.77 -7.59
N ASN A 176 11.08 -12.53 -6.52
CA ASN A 176 11.76 -13.80 -6.35
C ASN A 176 10.73 -14.91 -6.15
N TRP A 177 11.00 -16.09 -6.70
CA TRP A 177 10.30 -17.31 -6.32
C TRP A 177 11.01 -17.94 -5.12
N HIS A 178 10.23 -18.33 -4.12
CA HIS A 178 10.71 -19.11 -3.00
C HIS A 178 10.43 -20.59 -3.21
N GLY A 179 11.48 -21.40 -3.05
CA GLY A 179 11.43 -22.85 -2.99
C GLY A 179 12.65 -23.37 -2.25
N LYS A 180 13.06 -24.61 -2.54
CA LYS A 180 14.36 -25.11 -2.11
C LYS A 180 15.49 -24.25 -2.67
N PRO A 181 16.71 -24.27 -2.09
CA PRO A 181 17.83 -23.50 -2.61
C PRO A 181 18.08 -23.65 -4.13
N SER A 182 17.86 -24.84 -4.69
CA SER A 182 17.94 -25.12 -6.13
C SER A 182 16.80 -24.52 -6.97
N GLN A 183 15.65 -24.22 -6.36
CA GLN A 183 14.42 -23.76 -6.99
C GLN A 183 14.19 -22.24 -6.84
N CYS A 184 14.98 -21.58 -5.99
CA CYS A 184 14.94 -20.14 -5.81
C CYS A 184 15.46 -19.43 -7.07
N GLU A 185 14.59 -18.63 -7.71
CA GLU A 185 14.96 -17.89 -8.91
C GLU A 185 14.42 -16.45 -8.85
N VAL A 186 15.17 -15.52 -9.47
CA VAL A 186 14.71 -14.14 -9.65
C VAL A 186 13.74 -14.14 -10.84
N ALA A 187 12.46 -13.94 -10.56
CA ALA A 187 11.41 -13.86 -11.59
C ALA A 187 11.54 -12.58 -12.43
N TYR A 188 11.89 -11.47 -11.77
CA TYR A 188 12.04 -10.17 -12.41
C TYR A 188 12.86 -9.24 -11.52
N SER A 189 13.73 -8.43 -12.12
CA SER A 189 14.52 -7.41 -11.41
C SER A 189 14.51 -6.11 -12.19
N LYS A 190 14.35 -4.99 -11.49
CA LYS A 190 14.38 -3.65 -12.08
C LYS A 190 14.89 -2.60 -11.10
N THR A 191 15.92 -1.88 -11.51
CA THR A 191 16.43 -0.69 -10.82
C THR A 191 15.49 0.50 -10.99
N ASN A 192 15.33 1.30 -9.94
CA ASN A 192 14.45 2.46 -9.87
C ASN A 192 12.99 2.14 -10.24
N TRP A 193 12.49 0.97 -9.81
CA TRP A 193 11.11 0.58 -10.10
C TRP A 193 10.09 1.33 -9.24
N THR A 194 10.48 1.79 -8.05
CA THR A 194 9.65 2.58 -7.13
C THR A 194 10.52 3.60 -6.39
N ASP A 195 9.95 4.75 -6.03
CA ASP A 195 10.64 5.80 -5.28
C ASP A 195 10.49 5.64 -3.77
N LEU A 196 9.40 4.99 -3.32
CA LEU A 196 9.06 4.87 -1.89
C LEU A 196 9.06 3.42 -1.40
N TYR A 197 8.08 2.63 -1.81
CA TYR A 197 7.96 1.22 -1.44
C TYR A 197 7.18 0.46 -2.52
N ALA A 198 7.15 -0.87 -2.42
CA ALA A 198 6.33 -1.72 -3.27
C ALA A 198 5.24 -2.40 -2.43
N GLN A 199 4.05 -2.57 -2.99
CA GLN A 199 2.94 -3.22 -2.28
C GLN A 199 2.15 -4.14 -3.21
N TRP A 200 1.92 -5.36 -2.74
CA TRP A 200 1.02 -6.27 -3.40
C TRP A 200 -0.44 -5.90 -3.16
N SER A 201 -1.25 -6.09 -4.19
CA SER A 201 -2.71 -6.11 -4.06
C SER A 201 -3.19 -7.32 -3.24
N PRO A 202 -4.37 -7.27 -2.57
CA PRO A 202 -4.82 -8.29 -1.62
C PRO A 202 -4.97 -9.71 -2.18
N LEU A 203 -5.16 -9.88 -3.50
CA LEU A 203 -5.21 -11.19 -4.16
C LEU A 203 -3.93 -11.50 -4.93
N GLY A 204 -2.91 -10.65 -4.81
CA GLY A 204 -1.62 -10.78 -5.47
C GLY A 204 -1.71 -10.66 -6.99
N THR A 205 -2.74 -10.04 -7.57
CA THR A 205 -2.84 -9.90 -9.03
C THR A 205 -1.88 -8.82 -9.54
N TYR A 206 -1.80 -7.70 -8.82
CA TYR A 206 -1.02 -6.51 -9.14
C TYR A 206 0.08 -6.23 -8.11
N LEU A 207 1.20 -5.68 -8.58
CA LEU A 207 2.20 -4.99 -7.78
C LEU A 207 2.06 -3.47 -7.97
N ALA A 208 1.91 -2.74 -6.88
CA ALA A 208 1.87 -1.27 -6.89
C ALA A 208 3.27 -0.71 -6.60
N SER A 209 3.72 0.21 -7.46
CA SER A 209 4.91 1.05 -7.24
C SER A 209 4.48 2.50 -7.05
N LEU A 210 5.06 3.19 -6.08
CA LEU A 210 4.78 4.59 -5.78
C LEU A 210 5.89 5.47 -6.33
N HIS A 211 5.51 6.51 -7.06
CA HIS A 211 6.38 7.48 -7.69
C HIS A 211 5.95 8.88 -7.28
N ARG A 212 6.84 9.87 -7.39
CA ARG A 212 6.45 11.29 -7.16
C ARG A 212 5.20 11.73 -7.94
N PRO A 213 4.99 11.34 -9.21
CA PRO A 213 3.77 11.72 -9.95
C PRO A 213 2.52 10.90 -9.59
N GLY A 214 2.65 9.81 -8.83
CA GLY A 214 1.54 8.93 -8.46
C GLY A 214 1.87 7.44 -8.43
N VAL A 215 0.83 6.61 -8.57
CA VAL A 215 0.95 5.15 -8.43
C VAL A 215 0.89 4.48 -9.81
N ARG A 216 1.65 3.40 -9.98
CA ARG A 216 1.57 2.52 -11.15
C ARG A 216 1.35 1.07 -10.72
N LEU A 217 0.52 0.35 -11.46
CA LEU A 217 0.27 -1.07 -11.29
C LEU A 217 0.96 -1.89 -12.37
N TRP A 218 1.55 -2.99 -11.95
CA TRP A 218 2.24 -3.96 -12.78
C TRP A 218 1.60 -5.33 -12.58
N GLY A 219 1.57 -6.14 -13.64
CA GLY A 219 1.01 -7.49 -13.59
C GLY A 219 1.33 -8.30 -14.84
N GLY A 220 0.90 -9.56 -14.86
CA GLY A 220 1.27 -10.50 -15.90
C GLY A 220 2.62 -11.17 -15.65
N SER A 221 3.03 -12.04 -16.58
CA SER A 221 4.31 -12.75 -16.49
C SER A 221 5.48 -11.86 -16.90
N SER A 222 5.22 -10.92 -17.81
CA SER A 222 6.19 -9.90 -18.25
C SER A 222 6.27 -8.67 -17.34
N TRP A 223 5.46 -8.59 -16.28
CA TRP A 223 5.32 -7.40 -15.43
C TRP A 223 5.02 -6.13 -16.23
N SER A 224 4.16 -6.26 -17.24
CA SER A 224 3.71 -5.13 -18.07
C SER A 224 2.87 -4.14 -17.26
N HIS A 225 2.94 -2.87 -17.66
CA HIS A 225 2.14 -1.80 -17.08
C HIS A 225 0.65 -2.09 -17.28
N GLN A 226 -0.12 -2.03 -16.18
CA GLN A 226 -1.56 -2.25 -16.19
C GLN A 226 -2.33 -0.93 -16.12
N GLN A 227 -2.03 -0.10 -15.12
CA GLN A 227 -2.72 1.16 -14.91
C GLN A 227 -1.85 2.18 -14.19
N ARG A 228 -2.11 3.47 -14.45
CA ARG A 228 -1.49 4.61 -13.77
C ARG A 228 -2.57 5.45 -13.07
N PHE A 229 -2.27 5.91 -11.87
CA PHE A 229 -3.11 6.83 -11.11
C PHE A 229 -2.29 8.09 -10.80
N ALA A 230 -2.67 9.20 -11.40
CA ALA A 230 -1.96 10.47 -11.29
C ALA A 230 -2.34 11.18 -9.99
N HIS A 231 -1.72 10.78 -8.88
CA HIS A 231 -1.85 11.46 -7.58
C HIS A 231 -0.48 11.93 -7.10
N PRO A 232 -0.11 13.20 -7.34
CA PRO A 232 1.19 13.72 -6.95
C PRO A 232 1.49 13.54 -5.46
N LEU A 233 2.73 13.18 -5.15
CA LEU A 233 3.27 13.05 -3.80
C LEU A 233 2.54 12.05 -2.90
N VAL A 234 1.86 11.06 -3.51
CA VAL A 234 1.22 9.95 -2.81
C VAL A 234 2.18 9.25 -1.83
N ARG A 235 1.69 9.00 -0.61
CA ARG A 235 2.46 8.37 0.47
C ARG A 235 1.87 7.05 0.92
N LEU A 236 0.55 6.90 0.86
CA LEU A 236 -0.16 5.71 1.32
C LEU A 236 -1.14 5.26 0.24
N LEU A 237 -1.34 3.95 0.16
CA LEU A 237 -2.31 3.32 -0.72
C LEU A 237 -3.00 2.15 -0.03
N ASP A 238 -4.24 1.91 -0.39
CA ASP A 238 -5.07 0.83 0.16
C ASP A 238 -6.00 0.29 -0.91
N PHE A 239 -6.01 -1.02 -1.08
CA PHE A 239 -6.80 -1.71 -2.10
C PHE A 239 -8.09 -2.23 -1.50
N SER A 240 -9.16 -2.23 -2.29
CA SER A 240 -10.35 -2.98 -1.92
C SER A 240 -10.05 -4.49 -1.84
N PRO A 241 -10.72 -5.24 -0.94
CA PRO A 241 -10.48 -6.68 -0.74
C PRO A 241 -10.55 -7.53 -2.01
N ASN A 242 -11.35 -7.15 -3.01
CA ASN A 242 -11.46 -7.86 -4.28
C ASN A 242 -10.76 -7.15 -5.46
N GLU A 243 -9.85 -6.20 -5.18
CA GLU A 243 -8.98 -5.51 -6.16
C GLU A 243 -9.72 -4.70 -7.25
N ASN A 244 -10.95 -4.26 -6.97
CA ASN A 244 -11.69 -3.41 -7.91
C ASN A 244 -11.36 -1.92 -7.74
N TYR A 245 -10.98 -1.48 -6.54
CA TYR A 245 -10.76 -0.08 -6.24
C TYR A 245 -9.45 0.15 -5.48
N LEU A 246 -8.93 1.36 -5.60
CA LEU A 246 -7.71 1.82 -4.94
C LEU A 246 -7.96 3.17 -4.27
N ALA A 247 -7.70 3.26 -2.97
CA ALA A 247 -7.58 4.53 -2.27
C ALA A 247 -6.10 4.94 -2.21
N THR A 248 -5.86 6.23 -2.42
CA THR A 248 -4.53 6.83 -2.35
C THR A 248 -4.59 8.07 -1.49
N TRP A 249 -3.53 8.34 -0.73
CA TRP A 249 -3.44 9.52 0.13
C TRP A 249 -2.11 10.25 -0.04
N SER A 250 -2.20 11.57 -0.13
CA SER A 250 -1.08 12.49 -0.07
C SER A 250 -1.21 13.41 1.15
N HIS A 251 -0.08 13.73 1.77
CA HIS A 251 -0.03 14.75 2.81
C HIS A 251 -0.37 16.13 2.25
N ASP A 252 0.11 16.40 1.04
CA ASP A 252 -0.11 17.67 0.38
C ASP A 252 -1.47 17.64 -0.34
N PRO A 253 -2.29 18.70 -0.20
CA PRO A 253 -3.58 18.75 -0.85
C PRO A 253 -3.43 18.77 -2.37
N ILE A 254 -4.44 18.24 -3.05
CA ILE A 254 -4.56 18.24 -4.50
C ILE A 254 -4.62 19.69 -4.97
N VAL A 255 -3.74 20.03 -5.91
CA VAL A 255 -3.70 21.31 -6.61
C VAL A 255 -3.92 21.03 -8.08
N VAL A 256 -4.83 21.76 -8.72
CA VAL A 256 -5.14 21.61 -10.14
C VAL A 256 -4.76 22.90 -10.86
N PRO A 257 -3.61 22.93 -11.57
CA PRO A 257 -3.19 24.11 -12.31
C PRO A 257 -4.20 24.54 -13.37
N GLU A 258 -4.23 25.84 -13.67
CA GLU A 258 -5.04 26.36 -14.77
C GLU A 258 -4.56 25.76 -16.11
N GLY A 259 -5.49 25.23 -16.90
CA GLY A 259 -5.18 24.50 -18.14
C GLY A 259 -4.73 23.04 -17.95
N ALA A 260 -4.81 22.48 -16.73
CA ALA A 260 -4.53 21.07 -16.49
C ALA A 260 -5.44 20.15 -17.33
N GLN A 261 -4.88 19.00 -17.73
CA GLN A 261 -5.58 18.00 -18.53
C GLN A 261 -6.86 17.53 -17.81
N GLN A 262 -7.99 17.64 -18.50
CA GLN A 262 -9.29 17.24 -18.00
C GLN A 262 -9.67 15.84 -18.51
N GLY A 263 -10.42 15.10 -17.69
CA GLY A 263 -10.94 13.79 -18.06
C GLY A 263 -11.20 12.92 -16.83
N PRO A 264 -11.81 11.73 -17.02
CA PRO A 264 -12.21 10.87 -15.92
C PRO A 264 -11.05 10.28 -15.12
N GLN A 265 -9.80 10.41 -15.60
CA GLN A 265 -8.59 9.90 -14.94
C GLN A 265 -7.75 11.00 -14.28
N PHE A 266 -8.21 12.25 -14.35
CA PHE A 266 -7.47 13.42 -13.86
C PHE A 266 -8.29 14.17 -12.82
N PHE A 267 -7.60 14.93 -11.98
CA PHE A 267 -8.26 15.83 -11.03
C PHE A 267 -8.91 17.00 -11.77
N SER A 268 -10.10 17.34 -11.31
CA SER A 268 -10.87 18.50 -11.74
C SER A 268 -10.73 19.63 -10.71
N PRO A 269 -11.09 20.88 -11.05
CA PRO A 269 -11.12 21.98 -10.08
C PRO A 269 -11.97 21.69 -8.82
N GLU A 270 -12.94 20.78 -8.90
CA GLU A 270 -13.77 20.37 -7.76
C GLU A 270 -13.01 19.50 -6.74
N ASP A 271 -11.89 18.92 -7.15
CA ASP A 271 -11.04 18.04 -6.32
C ASP A 271 -9.98 18.83 -5.52
N GLU A 272 -9.83 20.12 -5.80
CA GLU A 272 -8.80 20.97 -5.19
C GLU A 272 -8.97 21.06 -3.67
N GLY A 273 -7.86 20.98 -2.94
CA GLY A 273 -7.84 20.99 -1.47
C GLY A 273 -8.06 19.63 -0.80
N ASN A 274 -8.49 18.60 -1.54
CA ASN A 274 -8.63 17.24 -1.01
C ASN A 274 -7.28 16.50 -0.92
N ASN A 275 -7.20 15.40 -0.17
CA ASN A 275 -5.95 14.65 0.06
C ASN A 275 -6.05 13.17 -0.30
N ILE A 276 -7.26 12.63 -0.28
CA ILE A 276 -7.54 11.22 -0.54
C ILE A 276 -8.23 11.14 -1.89
N ALA A 277 -7.80 10.22 -2.75
CA ALA A 277 -8.45 9.94 -4.02
C ALA A 277 -8.78 8.45 -4.13
N VAL A 278 -10.00 8.16 -4.58
CA VAL A 278 -10.52 6.81 -4.82
C VAL A 278 -10.61 6.57 -6.32
N TRP A 279 -10.01 5.48 -6.78
CA TRP A 279 -9.86 5.13 -8.18
C TRP A 279 -10.49 3.77 -8.48
N ASP A 280 -11.03 3.60 -9.69
CA ASP A 280 -11.33 2.27 -10.24
C ASP A 280 -10.06 1.67 -10.84
N VAL A 281 -9.70 0.46 -10.40
CA VAL A 281 -8.47 -0.22 -10.80
C VAL A 281 -8.48 -0.61 -12.28
N LYS A 282 -9.65 -0.95 -12.83
CA LYS A 282 -9.76 -1.45 -14.21
C LYS A 282 -9.70 -0.35 -15.25
N THR A 283 -10.40 0.75 -15.00
CA THR A 283 -10.50 1.88 -15.94
C THR A 283 -9.46 2.97 -15.68
N GLY A 284 -8.92 3.04 -14.45
CA GLY A 284 -8.08 4.16 -14.03
C GLY A 284 -8.85 5.40 -13.62
N ASN A 285 -10.19 5.35 -13.66
CA ASN A 285 -10.99 6.54 -13.45
C ASN A 285 -10.96 6.97 -11.99
N LEU A 286 -10.83 8.28 -11.78
CA LEU A 286 -11.09 8.95 -10.52
C LEU A 286 -12.58 8.86 -10.22
N LEU A 287 -12.93 8.21 -9.13
CA LEU A 287 -14.33 8.08 -8.70
C LEU A 287 -14.73 9.24 -7.78
N ARG A 288 -13.86 9.56 -6.80
CA ARG A 288 -14.12 10.63 -5.83
C ARG A 288 -12.87 11.02 -5.06
N THR A 289 -12.80 12.29 -4.63
CA THR A 289 -11.80 12.79 -3.69
C THR A 289 -12.39 13.19 -2.34
N PHE A 290 -11.56 13.20 -1.32
CA PHE A 290 -11.94 13.52 0.06
C PHE A 290 -10.85 14.32 0.79
N PRO A 291 -11.23 15.25 1.68
CA PRO A 291 -10.28 15.95 2.52
C PRO A 291 -9.75 15.05 3.63
N SER A 292 -8.53 15.32 4.09
CA SER A 292 -7.99 14.71 5.29
C SER A 292 -8.72 15.22 6.54
N SER A 293 -9.31 14.32 7.34
CA SER A 293 -9.78 14.64 8.68
C SER A 293 -8.72 14.26 9.72
N TYR A 294 -8.18 15.25 10.43
CA TYR A 294 -7.33 15.01 11.59
C TYR A 294 -8.20 15.00 12.85
N PRO A 295 -7.98 14.06 13.80
CA PRO A 295 -8.65 14.14 15.09
C PRO A 295 -8.22 15.42 15.80
N GLU A 296 -9.18 16.26 16.20
CA GLU A 296 -8.93 17.40 17.09
C GLU A 296 -8.39 16.85 18.42
N GLN A 297 -7.17 17.24 18.80
CA GLN A 297 -6.62 16.88 20.09
C GLN A 297 -7.08 17.94 21.11
N ASP A 298 -7.68 17.50 22.22
CA ASP A 298 -7.97 18.38 23.36
C ASP A 298 -6.65 19.03 23.81
N ALA A 299 -6.59 20.37 23.74
CA ALA A 299 -5.44 21.17 24.16
C ALA A 299 -5.12 21.07 25.67
N ASP A 300 -5.90 20.31 26.45
CA ASP A 300 -5.88 20.26 27.91
C ASP A 300 -5.29 18.95 28.49
N ALA A 301 -4.81 18.02 27.65
CA ALA A 301 -4.03 16.87 28.11
C ALA A 301 -2.56 17.29 28.35
N GLY A 302 -2.32 17.94 29.49
CA GLY A 302 -0.99 18.38 29.91
C GLY A 302 0.05 17.26 29.91
N GLY A 303 1.11 17.45 29.11
CA GLY A 303 2.39 16.75 29.27
C GLY A 303 2.85 15.93 28.06
N GLY A 304 3.39 16.60 27.03
CA GLY A 304 4.18 15.94 25.99
C GLY A 304 4.36 16.80 24.74
N ALA A 305 5.47 17.52 24.65
CA ALA A 305 5.82 18.29 23.47
C ALA A 305 5.92 17.40 22.20
N GLY A 306 5.20 17.77 21.14
CA GLY A 306 5.68 17.60 19.77
C GLY A 306 5.19 16.44 18.90
N LYS A 307 4.17 15.65 19.28
CA LYS A 307 3.57 14.70 18.32
C LYS A 307 2.53 15.39 17.46
N LYS A 308 2.88 15.72 16.20
CA LYS A 308 1.91 16.15 15.18
C LYS A 308 0.78 15.10 15.09
N PRO A 309 -0.49 15.50 14.97
CA PRO A 309 -1.60 14.55 14.80
C PRO A 309 -1.37 13.73 13.53
N GLN A 310 -1.21 12.43 13.69
CA GLN A 310 -1.02 11.50 12.59
C GLN A 310 -2.40 11.09 12.06
N MET A 311 -2.61 11.20 10.74
CA MET A 311 -3.82 10.71 10.08
C MET A 311 -3.99 9.22 10.36
N PRO A 312 -5.14 8.75 10.91
CA PRO A 312 -5.42 7.33 11.01
C PRO A 312 -5.56 6.73 9.60
N TRP A 313 -4.80 5.67 9.32
CA TRP A 313 -4.86 4.91 8.06
C TRP A 313 -5.17 3.44 8.36
N PRO A 314 -6.07 2.78 7.60
CA PRO A 314 -6.80 3.30 6.44
C PRO A 314 -7.95 4.26 6.82
N ALA A 315 -8.05 5.39 6.11
CA ALA A 315 -9.11 6.38 6.32
C ALA A 315 -10.46 5.96 5.71
N LEU A 316 -10.41 5.14 4.67
CA LEU A 316 -11.54 4.52 3.99
C LEU A 316 -11.48 3.02 4.24
N LYS A 317 -12.54 2.46 4.83
CA LYS A 317 -12.64 1.02 5.09
C LYS A 317 -13.65 0.40 4.14
N TRP A 318 -13.21 -0.63 3.42
CA TRP A 318 -13.98 -1.31 2.38
C TRP A 318 -14.86 -2.41 2.96
N SER A 319 -16.07 -2.58 2.41
CA SER A 319 -16.84 -3.80 2.64
C SER A 319 -16.15 -4.99 1.97
N ALA A 320 -16.32 -6.18 2.54
CA ALA A 320 -15.64 -7.38 2.05
C ALA A 320 -16.09 -7.85 0.65
N ASP A 321 -17.24 -7.35 0.17
CA ASP A 321 -17.81 -7.59 -1.15
C ASP A 321 -17.55 -6.46 -2.16
N ASP A 322 -16.75 -5.44 -1.81
CA ASP A 322 -16.42 -4.26 -2.62
C ASP A 322 -17.65 -3.43 -3.07
N LYS A 323 -18.84 -3.63 -2.48
CA LYS A 323 -20.03 -2.85 -2.81
C LYS A 323 -20.08 -1.50 -2.11
N TYR A 324 -19.40 -1.38 -0.97
CA TYR A 324 -19.43 -0.18 -0.15
C TYR A 324 -18.04 0.20 0.32
N VAL A 325 -17.82 1.51 0.45
CA VAL A 325 -16.69 2.07 1.19
C VAL A 325 -17.22 3.04 2.22
N ALA A 326 -16.67 2.99 3.42
CA ALA A 326 -17.09 3.85 4.51
C ALA A 326 -15.93 4.67 5.05
N ARG A 327 -16.24 5.86 5.56
CA ARG A 327 -15.33 6.69 6.33
C ARG A 327 -16.02 7.17 7.59
N VAL A 328 -15.23 7.41 8.64
CA VAL A 328 -15.71 8.00 9.88
C VAL A 328 -15.40 9.50 9.89
N THR A 329 -16.37 10.31 10.27
CA THR A 329 -16.11 11.65 10.77
C THR A 329 -16.17 11.55 12.29
N VAL A 330 -14.98 11.53 12.91
CA VAL A 330 -14.82 11.34 14.35
C VAL A 330 -15.72 12.30 15.13
N GLY A 331 -16.45 11.78 16.11
CA GLY A 331 -17.39 12.52 16.96
C GLY A 331 -18.77 12.74 16.36
N GLN A 332 -19.02 12.43 15.07
CA GLN A 332 -20.25 12.86 14.40
C GLN A 332 -21.01 11.74 13.68
N GLN A 333 -20.39 11.07 12.71
CA GLN A 333 -21.13 10.17 11.81
C GLN A 333 -20.23 9.20 11.05
N ILE A 334 -20.83 8.14 10.53
CA ILE A 334 -20.22 7.23 9.56
C ILE A 334 -20.89 7.48 8.20
N SER A 335 -20.08 7.80 7.19
CA SER A 335 -20.54 8.00 5.82
C SER A 335 -20.21 6.76 4.98
N VAL A 336 -21.24 6.11 4.44
CA VAL A 336 -21.10 4.91 3.60
C VAL A 336 -21.48 5.25 2.16
N TYR A 337 -20.56 5.00 1.24
CA TYR A 337 -20.72 5.24 -0.19
C TYR A 337 -20.90 3.93 -0.93
N GLU A 338 -21.81 3.92 -1.91
CA GLU A 338 -22.01 2.81 -2.84
C GLU A 338 -20.98 2.86 -3.96
N LEU A 339 -20.36 1.73 -4.27
CA LEU A 339 -19.39 1.60 -5.35
C LEU A 339 -20.05 0.97 -6.58
N PRO A 340 -19.75 1.43 -7.81
CA PRO A 340 -18.73 2.42 -8.17
C PRO A 340 -19.21 3.88 -8.16
N SER A 341 -20.51 4.15 -7.95
CA SER A 341 -21.10 5.48 -8.14
C SER A 341 -20.60 6.54 -7.16
N MET A 342 -19.99 6.12 -6.04
CA MET A 342 -19.56 6.95 -4.91
C MET A 342 -20.69 7.82 -4.33
N GLY A 343 -21.95 7.44 -4.58
CA GLY A 343 -23.13 8.05 -3.99
C GLY A 343 -23.29 7.64 -2.53
N LEU A 344 -23.71 8.56 -1.67
CA LEU A 344 -24.00 8.24 -0.27
C LEU A 344 -25.23 7.34 -0.20
N VAL A 345 -25.13 6.19 0.46
CA VAL A 345 -26.25 5.22 0.56
C VAL A 345 -27.45 5.87 1.26
N ASP A 346 -28.63 5.76 0.65
CA ASP A 346 -29.88 6.47 1.01
C ASP A 346 -29.75 8.01 1.11
N LYS A 347 -28.73 8.59 0.47
CA LYS A 347 -28.41 10.02 0.50
C LYS A 347 -28.17 10.57 1.92
N LYS A 348 -27.90 9.72 2.91
CA LYS A 348 -27.72 10.11 4.32
C LYS A 348 -26.64 9.29 5.01
N SER A 349 -25.74 9.99 5.69
CA SER A 349 -24.78 9.38 6.61
C SER A 349 -25.50 8.77 7.81
N ILE A 350 -24.88 7.76 8.40
CA ILE A 350 -25.33 7.13 9.63
C ILE A 350 -24.88 8.07 10.76
N LYS A 351 -25.81 8.87 11.29
CA LYS A 351 -25.53 9.78 12.41
C LYS A 351 -25.28 8.95 13.66
N VAL A 352 -24.07 9.06 14.20
CA VAL A 352 -23.61 8.35 15.39
C VAL A 352 -22.77 9.33 16.20
N ASP A 353 -23.45 10.12 17.03
CA ASP A 353 -22.79 11.14 17.85
C ASP A 353 -21.76 10.50 18.77
N GLY A 354 -20.53 11.00 18.73
CA GLY A 354 -19.40 10.47 19.49
C GLY A 354 -18.69 9.28 18.87
N VAL A 355 -19.01 8.84 17.65
CA VAL A 355 -18.30 7.70 17.03
C VAL A 355 -16.78 7.97 16.92
N VAL A 356 -15.95 7.02 17.35
CA VAL A 356 -14.49 7.15 17.27
C VAL A 356 -13.93 6.31 16.13
N ASP A 357 -14.30 5.03 16.08
CA ASP A 357 -13.82 4.10 15.06
C ASP A 357 -14.89 3.05 14.72
N PHE A 358 -14.73 2.43 13.55
CA PHE A 358 -15.59 1.35 13.07
C PHE A 358 -14.80 0.34 12.23
N GLU A 359 -15.28 -0.90 12.16
CA GLU A 359 -14.68 -1.95 11.33
C GLU A 359 -15.76 -2.75 10.61
N TRP A 360 -15.49 -3.12 9.36
CA TRP A 360 -16.32 -4.05 8.59
C TRP A 360 -16.03 -5.48 9.01
N CYS A 361 -17.07 -6.29 9.10
CA CYS A 361 -16.91 -7.74 9.24
C CYS A 361 -16.31 -8.31 7.95
N PRO A 362 -15.18 -9.04 8.03
CA PRO A 362 -14.66 -9.81 6.91
C PRO A 362 -15.67 -10.86 6.44
N LEU A 363 -15.60 -11.20 5.15
CA LEU A 363 -16.43 -12.24 4.54
C LEU A 363 -15.67 -13.56 4.50
N GLY A 364 -16.15 -14.56 5.26
CA GLY A 364 -15.53 -15.88 5.34
C GLY A 364 -15.69 -16.70 4.06
N GLU A 365 -14.90 -17.76 3.94
CA GLU A 365 -14.93 -18.64 2.76
C GLU A 365 -16.29 -19.33 2.59
N LYS A 366 -16.95 -19.66 3.70
CA LYS A 366 -18.29 -20.26 3.68
C LYS A 366 -19.33 -19.29 3.12
N ASP A 367 -19.26 -18.02 3.50
CA ASP A 367 -20.20 -17.01 3.00
C ASP A 367 -19.98 -16.77 1.52
N ARG A 368 -18.72 -16.64 1.08
CA ARG A 368 -18.38 -16.51 -0.35
C ARG A 368 -18.89 -17.68 -1.20
N ASP A 369 -18.85 -18.91 -0.67
CA ASP A 369 -19.44 -20.08 -1.34
C ASP A 369 -20.96 -20.00 -1.46
N GLU A 370 -21.63 -19.53 -0.41
CA GLU A 370 -23.08 -19.38 -0.39
C GLU A 370 -23.52 -18.26 -1.34
N ASP A 371 -22.80 -17.15 -1.36
CA ASP A 371 -23.02 -16.02 -2.28
C ASP A 371 -22.84 -16.46 -3.74
N ALA A 372 -21.76 -17.19 -4.05
CA ALA A 372 -21.54 -17.73 -5.39
C ALA A 372 -22.66 -18.68 -5.84
N LYS A 373 -23.17 -19.53 -4.93
CA LYS A 373 -24.31 -20.40 -5.20
C LYS A 373 -25.61 -19.62 -5.39
N ALA A 374 -25.83 -18.57 -4.60
CA ALA A 374 -27.00 -17.71 -4.71
C ALA A 374 -27.02 -16.99 -6.07
N VAL A 375 -25.89 -16.43 -6.51
CA VAL A 375 -25.72 -15.83 -7.85
C VAL A 375 -26.00 -16.84 -8.96
N ALA A 376 -25.58 -18.10 -8.79
CA ALA A 376 -25.86 -19.18 -9.74
C ALA A 376 -27.29 -19.76 -9.67
N GLY A 377 -28.20 -19.16 -8.88
CA GLY A 377 -29.58 -19.63 -8.71
C GLY A 377 -29.72 -20.95 -7.94
N LYS A 378 -28.65 -21.42 -7.29
CA LYS A 378 -28.57 -22.70 -6.56
C LYS A 378 -28.50 -22.52 -5.03
N GLY A 379 -28.55 -21.27 -4.55
CA GLY A 379 -28.49 -20.92 -3.13
C GLY A 379 -29.79 -21.24 -2.40
N LYS A 380 -29.70 -21.89 -1.23
CA LYS A 380 -30.86 -22.14 -0.35
C LYS A 380 -31.10 -21.00 0.66
N LYS A 381 -30.16 -20.07 0.80
CA LYS A 381 -30.19 -18.93 1.72
C LYS A 381 -29.78 -17.66 0.99
N PRO A 382 -30.34 -16.49 1.37
CA PRO A 382 -29.87 -15.22 0.85
C PRO A 382 -28.42 -14.95 1.30
N PRO A 383 -27.65 -14.18 0.52
CA PRO A 383 -26.33 -13.70 0.91
C PRO A 383 -26.36 -13.07 2.30
N ARG A 384 -25.32 -13.33 3.10
CA ARG A 384 -25.17 -12.65 4.39
C ARG A 384 -24.93 -11.17 4.13
N GLN A 385 -25.72 -10.30 4.76
CA GLN A 385 -25.48 -8.86 4.67
C GLN A 385 -24.18 -8.47 5.37
N ASN A 386 -23.61 -7.36 4.94
CA ASN A 386 -22.39 -6.83 5.56
C ASN A 386 -22.70 -6.40 7.00
N LEU A 387 -21.78 -6.66 7.92
CA LEU A 387 -21.87 -6.15 9.28
C LEU A 387 -20.84 -5.07 9.51
N LEU A 388 -21.25 -4.05 10.26
CA LEU A 388 -20.44 -2.93 10.66
C LEU A 388 -20.44 -2.85 12.17
N ALA A 389 -19.26 -2.93 12.79
CA ALA A 389 -19.09 -2.71 14.22
C ALA A 389 -18.47 -1.35 14.46
N PHE A 390 -19.01 -0.58 15.41
CA PHE A 390 -18.50 0.74 15.77
C PHE A 390 -18.62 0.96 17.26
N TRP A 391 -17.81 1.88 17.78
CA TRP A 391 -17.84 2.23 19.20
C TRP A 391 -17.93 3.74 19.42
N MET A 392 -18.53 4.10 20.56
CA MET A 392 -18.62 5.46 21.08
C MET A 392 -18.06 5.48 22.51
N PRO A 393 -17.28 6.52 22.88
CA PRO A 393 -16.80 6.74 24.23
C PRO A 393 -17.94 7.25 25.11
N GLU A 394 -17.64 7.41 26.40
CA GLU A 394 -18.55 8.05 27.35
C GLU A 394 -18.68 9.55 27.04
N VAL A 395 -19.91 10.03 26.84
CA VAL A 395 -20.20 11.44 26.59
C VAL A 395 -21.33 11.88 27.51
N ALA A 396 -21.04 12.85 28.38
CA ALA A 396 -21.96 13.38 29.39
C ALA A 396 -22.61 12.26 30.24
N ASN A 397 -23.91 11.99 30.05
CA ASN A 397 -24.66 10.97 30.78
C ASN A 397 -24.85 9.66 29.99
N GLN A 398 -24.26 9.53 28.79
CA GLN A 398 -24.34 8.31 28.00
C GLN A 398 -23.11 7.44 28.23
N PRO A 399 -23.29 6.13 28.56
CA PRO A 399 -22.16 5.21 28.71
C PRO A 399 -21.50 4.95 27.35
N ALA A 400 -20.23 4.54 27.39
CA ALA A 400 -19.57 4.00 26.21
C ALA A 400 -20.36 2.80 25.71
N ARG A 401 -20.38 2.60 24.39
CA ARG A 401 -21.10 1.47 23.81
C ARG A 401 -20.44 0.99 22.53
N VAL A 402 -20.49 -0.32 22.35
CA VAL A 402 -20.14 -0.97 21.09
C VAL A 402 -21.43 -1.47 20.45
N THR A 403 -21.58 -1.20 19.17
CA THR A 403 -22.75 -1.58 18.39
C THR A 403 -22.31 -2.39 17.16
N VAL A 404 -22.95 -3.54 16.96
CA VAL A 404 -22.87 -4.33 15.73
C VAL A 404 -24.17 -4.14 14.96
N MET A 405 -24.06 -3.61 13.75
CA MET A 405 -25.18 -3.24 12.90
C MET A 405 -25.07 -3.95 11.55
N GLU A 406 -26.20 -4.39 11.02
CA GLU A 406 -26.30 -4.94 9.68
C GLU A 406 -26.46 -3.81 8.64
N PHE A 407 -25.83 -3.97 7.48
CA PHE A 407 -25.83 -3.00 6.40
C PHE A 407 -26.11 -3.70 5.05
N PRO A 408 -27.05 -3.20 4.22
CA PRO A 408 -27.66 -1.87 4.25
C PRO A 408 -28.95 -1.72 5.09
N SER A 409 -29.45 -2.79 5.73
CA SER A 409 -30.71 -2.72 6.51
C SER A 409 -30.67 -1.71 7.67
N ARG A 410 -29.47 -1.37 8.16
CA ARG A 410 -29.20 -0.54 9.35
C ARG A 410 -29.82 -1.13 10.63
N GLN A 411 -30.15 -2.42 10.63
CA GLN A 411 -30.68 -3.10 11.80
C GLN A 411 -29.57 -3.31 12.83
N ILE A 412 -29.80 -2.84 14.06
CA ILE A 412 -28.89 -3.10 15.17
C ILE A 412 -29.05 -4.57 15.61
N MET A 413 -28.00 -5.35 15.41
CA MET A 413 -27.98 -6.78 15.77
C MET A 413 -27.63 -6.97 17.24
N ARG A 414 -26.65 -6.19 17.73
CA ARG A 414 -26.21 -6.23 19.13
C ARG A 414 -25.67 -4.89 19.57
N GLN A 415 -25.95 -4.52 20.80
CA GLN A 415 -25.33 -3.38 21.46
C GLN A 415 -24.90 -3.79 22.87
N LYS A 416 -23.69 -3.38 23.28
CA LYS A 416 -23.13 -3.61 24.60
C LYS A 416 -22.69 -2.27 25.18
N ASN A 417 -23.25 -1.91 26.34
CA ASN A 417 -22.81 -0.74 27.10
C ASN A 417 -21.61 -1.11 27.98
N LEU A 418 -20.67 -0.18 28.09
CA LEU A 418 -19.41 -0.28 28.80
C LEU A 418 -19.25 0.94 29.71
N PHE A 419 -18.48 0.79 30.79
CA PHE A 419 -18.28 1.84 31.80
C PHE A 419 -16.80 1.99 32.16
N ASN A 420 -16.39 3.21 32.49
CA ASN A 420 -15.01 3.65 32.76
C ASN A 420 -14.06 3.28 31.61
N VAL A 421 -14.47 3.55 30.37
CA VAL A 421 -13.70 3.21 29.17
C VAL A 421 -12.73 4.34 28.83
N THR A 422 -11.48 3.97 28.55
CA THR A 422 -10.46 4.88 28.01
C THR A 422 -10.38 4.72 26.49
N GLU A 423 -10.28 3.49 26.00
CA GLU A 423 -10.13 3.18 24.57
C GLU A 423 -10.79 1.83 24.24
N CYS A 424 -11.31 1.69 23.02
CA CYS A 424 -11.74 0.41 22.47
C CYS A 424 -11.02 0.15 21.14
N LYS A 425 -10.52 -1.07 20.96
CA LYS A 425 -10.00 -1.57 19.67
C LYS A 425 -10.82 -2.75 19.20
N LEU A 426 -11.19 -2.75 17.92
CA LEU A 426 -12.05 -3.76 17.30
C LEU A 426 -11.19 -4.75 16.51
N TYR A 427 -11.31 -6.04 16.82
CA TYR A 427 -10.58 -7.12 16.13
C TYR A 427 -11.54 -8.18 15.61
N TRP A 428 -11.69 -8.24 14.29
CA TRP A 428 -12.46 -9.28 13.62
C TRP A 428 -11.62 -10.52 13.36
N GLN A 429 -12.20 -11.69 13.58
CA GLN A 429 -11.63 -12.94 13.08
C GLN A 429 -11.81 -13.01 11.56
N ASN A 430 -10.83 -13.55 10.83
CA ASN A 430 -10.75 -13.45 9.36
C ASN A 430 -11.90 -14.13 8.59
N GLN A 431 -12.68 -15.01 9.22
CA GLN A 431 -13.90 -15.62 8.67
C GLN A 431 -15.19 -14.89 9.10
N GLY A 432 -15.10 -13.82 9.90
CA GLY A 432 -16.25 -13.07 10.38
C GLY A 432 -17.11 -13.83 11.40
N ASP A 433 -16.51 -14.82 12.08
CA ASP A 433 -17.19 -15.67 13.07
C ASP A 433 -17.25 -15.00 14.45
N PHE A 434 -16.18 -14.29 14.81
CA PHE A 434 -15.99 -13.63 16.10
C PHE A 434 -15.54 -12.18 15.92
N LEU A 435 -15.98 -11.32 16.82
CA LEU A 435 -15.47 -9.96 17.03
C LEU A 435 -14.97 -9.86 18.47
N CYS A 436 -13.70 -9.52 18.67
CA CYS A 436 -13.19 -9.12 19.98
C CYS A 436 -13.14 -7.59 20.04
N VAL A 437 -13.68 -7.02 21.11
CA VAL A 437 -13.42 -5.63 21.48
C VAL A 437 -12.46 -5.64 22.66
N GLN A 438 -11.24 -5.17 22.43
CA GLN A 438 -10.31 -4.87 23.52
C GLN A 438 -10.73 -3.55 24.13
N VAL A 439 -11.14 -3.57 25.39
CA VAL A 439 -11.62 -2.40 26.14
C VAL A 439 -10.63 -2.08 27.24
N ASP A 440 -9.90 -0.99 27.07
CA ASP A 440 -9.01 -0.48 28.12
C ASP A 440 -9.86 0.33 29.10
N ARG A 441 -9.96 -0.17 30.32
CA ARG A 441 -10.75 0.42 31.40
C ARG A 441 -9.86 1.10 32.41
N HIS A 442 -10.25 2.28 32.86
CA HIS A 442 -9.59 2.95 33.98
C HIS A 442 -10.33 2.69 35.29
N THR A 443 -9.58 2.65 36.40
CA THR A 443 -10.18 2.68 37.72
C THR A 443 -10.85 4.03 38.00
N LYS A 444 -11.78 4.10 38.97
CA LYS A 444 -12.46 5.36 39.35
C LYS A 444 -11.49 6.51 39.67
N THR A 445 -10.29 6.18 40.16
CA THR A 445 -9.22 7.14 40.48
C THR A 445 -8.39 7.55 39.26
N LYS A 446 -8.60 6.94 38.09
CA LYS A 446 -7.85 7.09 36.84
C LYS A 446 -6.34 6.81 36.95
N LYS A 447 -5.91 6.10 38.00
CA LYS A 447 -4.48 5.81 38.26
C LYS A 447 -3.98 4.53 37.61
N SER A 448 -4.88 3.59 37.33
CA SER A 448 -4.53 2.29 36.74
C SER A 448 -5.50 1.94 35.63
N ILE A 449 -4.96 1.28 34.60
CA ILE A 449 -5.69 0.79 33.44
C ILE A 449 -5.61 -0.73 33.47
N PHE A 450 -6.74 -1.39 33.24
CA PHE A 450 -6.85 -2.83 33.08
C PHE A 450 -7.68 -3.13 31.83
N CYS A 451 -7.55 -4.32 31.26
CA CYS A 451 -8.16 -4.65 29.98
C CYS A 451 -9.30 -5.65 30.14
N ASN A 452 -10.44 -5.38 29.50
CA ASN A 452 -11.50 -6.36 29.32
C ASN A 452 -11.62 -6.71 27.83
N LEU A 453 -11.67 -8.00 27.51
CA LEU A 453 -12.00 -8.47 26.18
C LEU A 453 -13.48 -8.82 26.11
N GLU A 454 -14.23 -8.10 25.28
CA GLU A 454 -15.65 -8.36 25.01
C GLU A 454 -15.75 -9.11 23.68
N ILE A 455 -16.01 -10.42 23.73
CA ILE A 455 -16.01 -11.29 22.55
C ILE A 455 -17.44 -11.60 22.12
N PHE A 456 -17.79 -11.14 20.91
CA PHE A 456 -19.09 -11.33 20.27
C PHE A 456 -19.04 -12.55 19.36
N ARG A 457 -19.97 -13.49 19.57
CA ARG A 457 -20.14 -14.68 18.71
C ARG A 457 -21.21 -14.40 17.66
N VAL A 458 -20.78 -13.95 16.49
CA VAL A 458 -21.65 -13.32 15.49
C VAL A 458 -22.44 -14.33 14.66
N ARG A 459 -22.03 -15.60 14.68
CA ARG A 459 -22.75 -16.71 14.01
C ARG A 459 -23.90 -17.28 14.84
N GLU A 460 -23.91 -17.03 16.14
CA GLU A 460 -24.94 -17.51 17.04
C GLU A 460 -26.11 -16.53 17.12
N LYS A 461 -27.30 -17.03 17.44
CA LYS A 461 -28.50 -16.20 17.57
C LYS A 461 -28.30 -15.17 18.69
N ASP A 462 -28.75 -13.94 18.47
CA ASP A 462 -28.70 -12.82 19.42
C ASP A 462 -27.29 -12.33 19.82
N PHE A 463 -26.26 -12.81 19.11
CA PHE A 463 -24.85 -12.44 19.22
C PHE A 463 -24.37 -12.43 20.68
N PRO A 464 -24.28 -13.62 21.33
CA PRO A 464 -23.88 -13.70 22.72
C PRO A 464 -22.49 -13.10 22.91
N VAL A 465 -22.35 -12.32 23.98
CA VAL A 465 -21.13 -11.59 24.33
C VAL A 465 -20.52 -12.24 25.56
N GLU A 466 -19.26 -12.60 25.46
CA GLU A 466 -18.46 -13.10 26.56
C GLU A 466 -17.46 -12.04 27.02
N VAL A 467 -17.22 -11.98 28.33
CA VAL A 467 -16.27 -11.07 28.94
C VAL A 467 -15.10 -11.86 29.49
N VAL A 468 -13.89 -11.55 29.02
CA VAL A 468 -12.64 -12.05 29.61
C VAL A 468 -11.94 -10.86 30.27
N GLU A 469 -11.83 -10.88 31.60
CA GLU A 469 -11.19 -9.82 32.37
C GLU A 469 -9.70 -10.11 32.56
N LEU A 470 -8.86 -9.11 32.25
CA LEU A 470 -7.41 -9.18 32.37
C LEU A 470 -6.94 -8.09 33.34
N LYS A 471 -6.03 -8.47 34.23
CA LYS A 471 -5.48 -7.53 35.23
C LYS A 471 -4.46 -6.56 34.60
N ASP A 472 -3.76 -7.03 33.59
CA ASP A 472 -2.63 -6.34 32.97
C ASP A 472 -3.08 -5.62 31.69
N THR A 473 -2.27 -4.66 31.23
CA THR A 473 -2.55 -3.94 29.98
C THR A 473 -2.21 -4.82 28.79
N VAL A 474 -3.10 -4.87 27.80
CA VAL A 474 -2.90 -5.65 26.57
C VAL A 474 -2.18 -4.80 25.53
N VAL A 475 -1.01 -5.27 25.11
CA VAL A 475 -0.14 -4.61 24.13
C VAL A 475 -0.50 -5.05 22.71
N ASN A 476 -0.82 -6.33 22.54
CA ASN A 476 -1.12 -6.92 21.23
C ASN A 476 -2.18 -8.00 21.37
N PHE A 477 -3.09 -8.10 20.40
CA PHE A 477 -4.13 -9.10 20.32
C PHE A 477 -4.19 -9.65 18.89
N SER A 478 -4.25 -10.97 18.73
CA SER A 478 -4.32 -11.58 17.41
C SER A 478 -5.15 -12.86 17.39
N TRP A 479 -6.15 -12.89 16.50
CA TRP A 479 -6.96 -14.08 16.21
C TRP A 479 -6.18 -15.10 15.40
N GLU A 480 -6.41 -16.38 15.68
CA GLU A 480 -5.98 -17.45 14.79
C GLU A 480 -6.79 -17.41 13.47
N PRO A 481 -6.12 -17.33 12.30
CA PRO A 481 -6.78 -17.43 11.01
C PRO A 481 -7.51 -18.75 10.87
N LYS A 482 -8.80 -18.70 10.49
CA LYS A 482 -9.67 -19.88 10.29
C LYS A 482 -9.87 -20.75 11.53
N GLY A 483 -9.46 -20.27 12.71
CA GLY A 483 -9.62 -20.94 13.99
C GLY A 483 -10.58 -20.22 14.94
N ASP A 484 -10.75 -20.81 16.12
CA ASP A 484 -11.50 -20.28 17.27
C ASP A 484 -10.59 -20.01 18.48
N ARG A 485 -9.28 -19.83 18.22
CA ARG A 485 -8.26 -19.46 19.20
C ARG A 485 -7.79 -18.02 18.99
N PHE A 486 -7.23 -17.43 20.03
CA PHE A 486 -6.51 -16.18 19.94
C PHE A 486 -5.36 -16.16 20.94
N ALA A 487 -4.40 -15.29 20.67
CA ALA A 487 -3.32 -14.99 21.58
C ALA A 487 -3.31 -13.49 21.90
N LEU A 488 -2.84 -13.17 23.10
CA LEU A 488 -2.61 -11.80 23.51
C LEU A 488 -1.25 -11.66 24.18
N VAL A 489 -0.66 -10.49 24.01
CA VAL A 489 0.53 -10.04 24.74
C VAL A 489 0.06 -9.03 25.78
N SER A 490 0.33 -9.29 27.04
CA SER A 490 0.05 -8.38 28.16
C SER A 490 1.33 -7.97 28.86
N SER A 491 1.31 -6.80 29.50
CA SER A 491 2.42 -6.33 30.32
C SER A 491 1.91 -5.54 31.52
N ASN A 492 2.58 -5.73 32.65
CA ASN A 492 2.44 -4.95 33.86
C ASN A 492 3.74 -4.20 34.21
N ASP A 493 4.69 -4.14 33.26
CA ASP A 493 5.96 -3.46 33.45
C ASP A 493 5.71 -1.96 33.65
N PRO A 494 6.20 -1.33 34.73
CA PRO A 494 6.05 0.12 34.94
C PRO A 494 6.66 0.97 33.82
N ASN A 495 7.59 0.39 33.04
CA ASN A 495 8.20 1.05 31.89
C ASN A 495 7.36 0.94 30.62
N LEU A 496 6.19 0.28 30.65
CA LEU A 496 5.28 0.21 29.51
C LEU A 496 4.91 1.62 29.04
N GLY A 497 5.24 1.94 27.78
CA GLY A 497 5.08 3.28 27.20
C GLY A 497 6.33 4.18 27.28
N SER A 498 7.39 3.76 27.97
CA SER A 498 8.68 4.45 27.99
C SER A 498 9.59 3.94 26.86
N SER A 499 9.73 4.72 25.78
CA SER A 499 10.56 4.36 24.61
C SER A 499 12.02 4.77 24.74
N GLY A 500 12.63 4.60 25.92
CA GLY A 500 14.03 4.92 26.15
C GLY A 500 14.98 3.91 25.48
N PRO A 501 16.16 4.32 24.96
CA PRO A 501 17.16 3.39 24.46
C PRO A 501 17.56 2.37 25.53
N GLY A 502 17.51 1.07 25.20
CA GLY A 502 17.91 -0.01 26.11
C GLY A 502 16.83 -0.48 27.10
N VAL A 503 15.64 0.14 27.12
CA VAL A 503 14.52 -0.35 27.92
C VAL A 503 13.97 -1.64 27.33
N THR A 504 13.97 -2.72 28.11
CA THR A 504 13.34 -3.99 27.75
C THR A 504 12.06 -4.15 28.56
N ILE A 505 10.92 -4.19 27.88
CA ILE A 505 9.61 -4.36 28.50
C ILE A 505 9.37 -5.86 28.70
N LYS A 506 9.09 -6.27 29.93
CA LYS A 506 8.66 -7.65 30.20
C LYS A 506 7.20 -7.83 29.79
N THR A 507 6.93 -8.92 29.08
CA THR A 507 5.61 -9.27 28.57
C THR A 507 5.26 -10.71 28.89
N ASP A 508 3.96 -10.98 29.00
CA ASP A 508 3.41 -12.31 29.14
C ASP A 508 2.54 -12.61 27.92
N VAL A 509 2.65 -13.81 27.37
CA VAL A 509 1.84 -14.24 26.22
C VAL A 509 0.82 -15.27 26.67
N SER A 510 -0.46 -14.99 26.47
CA SER A 510 -1.55 -15.88 26.87
C SER A 510 -2.35 -16.37 25.67
N PHE A 511 -2.61 -17.67 25.61
CA PHE A 511 -3.41 -18.33 24.57
C PHE A 511 -4.79 -18.70 25.10
N TYR A 512 -5.83 -18.43 24.32
CA TYR A 512 -7.22 -18.74 24.64
C TYR A 512 -7.86 -19.53 23.50
N ALA A 513 -8.82 -20.39 23.84
CA ALA A 513 -9.63 -21.12 22.88
C ALA A 513 -11.10 -21.15 23.28
N HIS A 514 -11.98 -21.23 22.29
CA HIS A 514 -13.41 -21.38 22.50
C HIS A 514 -13.76 -22.83 22.93
N ASP A 515 -14.18 -23.00 24.18
CA ASP A 515 -14.73 -24.26 24.70
C ASP A 515 -16.18 -24.40 24.22
N ARG A 516 -16.38 -25.12 23.12
CA ARG A 516 -17.71 -25.35 22.52
C ARG A 516 -18.67 -26.08 23.45
N THR A 517 -18.17 -26.84 24.43
CA THR A 517 -19.04 -27.58 25.36
C THR A 517 -19.62 -26.66 26.42
N LYS A 518 -18.84 -25.67 26.87
CA LYS A 518 -19.25 -24.68 27.86
C LYS A 518 -19.76 -23.38 27.23
N GLY A 519 -19.54 -23.20 25.93
CA GLY A 519 -19.91 -22.01 25.17
C GLY A 519 -19.13 -20.77 25.59
N ASN A 520 -17.89 -20.93 26.08
CA ASN A 520 -17.07 -19.85 26.61
C ASN A 520 -15.58 -19.98 26.22
N PHE A 521 -14.84 -18.89 26.15
CA PHE A 521 -13.40 -18.85 25.93
C PHE A 521 -12.65 -19.17 27.23
N ARG A 522 -11.70 -20.09 27.15
CA ARG A 522 -10.89 -20.53 28.30
C ARG A 522 -9.41 -20.37 27.98
N LEU A 523 -8.65 -19.92 28.99
CA LEU A 523 -7.20 -19.87 28.93
C LEU A 523 -6.65 -21.28 28.71
N LEU A 524 -5.80 -21.43 27.70
CA LEU A 524 -5.06 -22.65 27.41
C LEU A 524 -3.73 -22.66 28.17
N ARG A 525 -2.91 -21.62 27.98
CA ARG A 525 -1.58 -21.49 28.58
C ARG A 525 -1.15 -20.03 28.61
N THR A 526 -0.44 -19.64 29.67
CA THR A 526 0.28 -18.35 29.76
C THR A 526 1.78 -18.63 29.80
N LEU A 527 2.54 -17.87 29.01
CA LEU A 527 3.99 -17.88 28.94
C LEU A 527 4.51 -16.61 29.61
N PRO A 528 4.90 -16.66 30.90
CA PRO A 528 5.30 -15.46 31.63
C PRO A 528 6.76 -15.06 31.35
N GLY A 529 7.08 -13.77 31.56
CA GLY A 529 8.45 -13.27 31.64
C GLY A 529 9.20 -13.23 30.30
N ARG A 530 8.48 -13.02 29.21
CA ARG A 530 9.01 -12.88 27.84
C ARG A 530 9.31 -11.42 27.51
N THR A 531 9.80 -11.19 26.29
CA THR A 531 9.95 -9.85 25.70
C THR A 531 9.18 -9.70 24.38
N SER A 532 8.42 -10.73 24.00
CA SER A 532 7.66 -10.78 22.76
C SER A 532 6.59 -9.69 22.75
N ASN A 533 6.53 -8.93 21.65
CA ASN A 533 5.57 -7.85 21.47
C ASN A 533 4.66 -8.07 20.24
N THR A 534 4.99 -9.05 19.40
CA THR A 534 4.31 -9.33 18.14
C THR A 534 3.92 -10.80 18.06
N ILE A 535 2.66 -11.05 17.71
CA ILE A 535 2.11 -12.39 17.48
C ILE A 535 1.84 -12.54 15.98
N ARG A 536 2.45 -13.54 15.33
CA ARG A 536 2.25 -13.84 13.92
C ARG A 536 1.74 -15.27 13.75
N TRP A 537 0.44 -15.41 13.48
CA TRP A 537 -0.18 -16.69 13.18
C TRP A 537 0.04 -17.10 11.73
N SER A 538 0.23 -18.41 11.50
CA SER A 538 0.19 -18.97 10.16
C SER A 538 -1.20 -18.73 9.53
N PRO A 539 -1.29 -18.37 8.23
CA PRO A 539 -2.58 -18.18 7.53
C PRO A 539 -3.49 -19.42 7.49
N LYS A 540 -2.94 -20.60 7.81
CA LYS A 540 -3.70 -21.85 7.95
C LYS A 540 -4.11 -22.17 9.39
N GLY A 541 -3.71 -21.36 10.36
CA GLY A 541 -3.82 -21.66 11.79
C GLY A 541 -2.73 -22.63 12.26
N ARG A 542 -2.96 -23.25 13.43
CA ARG A 542 -2.10 -24.22 14.13
C ARG A 542 -0.75 -23.66 14.62
N HIS A 543 0.04 -23.07 13.74
CA HIS A 543 1.38 -22.55 14.07
C HIS A 543 1.34 -21.06 14.37
N VAL A 544 2.15 -20.64 15.34
CA VAL A 544 2.30 -19.23 15.74
C VAL A 544 3.77 -18.93 16.06
N VAL A 545 4.21 -17.75 15.62
CA VAL A 545 5.53 -17.20 15.95
C VAL A 545 5.34 -16.01 16.87
N LEU A 546 6.04 -16.05 18.00
CA LEU A 546 6.15 -14.94 18.94
C LEU A 546 7.47 -14.24 18.67
N ALA A 547 7.42 -12.95 18.35
CA ALA A 547 8.59 -12.17 17.99
C ALA A 547 8.75 -10.93 18.86
N THR A 548 10.00 -10.56 19.10
CA THR A 548 10.35 -9.24 19.63
C THR A 548 10.81 -8.34 18.48
N VAL A 549 9.89 -7.53 17.95
CA VAL A 549 10.15 -6.69 16.78
C VAL A 549 10.47 -5.26 17.19
N GLY A 550 11.44 -4.62 16.52
CA GLY A 550 11.79 -3.22 16.72
C GLY A 550 12.61 -2.92 17.98
N SER A 551 13.10 -3.94 18.68
CA SER A 551 14.05 -3.77 19.78
C SER A 551 15.48 -3.84 19.26
N THR A 552 16.35 -2.96 19.78
CA THR A 552 17.79 -2.92 19.42
C THR A 552 18.64 -3.92 20.20
N SER A 553 18.05 -4.58 21.20
CA SER A 553 18.77 -5.48 22.14
C SER A 553 18.17 -6.88 22.22
N LYS A 554 16.95 -7.08 21.73
CA LYS A 554 16.21 -8.34 21.75
C LYS A 554 15.58 -8.58 20.39
N SER A 555 15.78 -9.77 19.86
CA SER A 555 15.35 -10.17 18.51
C SER A 555 14.90 -11.62 18.43
N GLU A 556 14.55 -12.19 19.57
CA GLU A 556 14.16 -13.59 19.71
C GLU A 556 12.84 -13.88 18.98
N LEU A 557 12.84 -15.01 18.28
CA LEU A 557 11.72 -15.61 17.58
C LEU A 557 11.44 -16.97 18.22
N GLU A 558 10.24 -17.16 18.79
CA GLU A 558 9.82 -18.45 19.34
C GLU A 558 8.73 -19.07 18.46
N PHE A 559 8.93 -20.32 18.07
CA PHE A 559 8.04 -21.08 17.20
C PHE A 559 7.21 -22.06 18.03
N TRP A 560 5.89 -22.00 17.87
CA TRP A 560 4.95 -22.78 18.65
C TRP A 560 3.95 -23.52 17.76
N ASP A 561 3.67 -24.77 18.07
CA ASP A 561 2.55 -25.56 17.54
C ASP A 561 1.45 -25.62 18.60
N MET A 562 0.24 -25.23 18.23
CA MET A 562 -0.92 -25.24 19.11
C MET A 562 -1.67 -26.58 19.14
N ASP A 563 -1.38 -27.48 18.19
CA ASP A 563 -2.05 -28.78 18.00
C ASP A 563 -1.03 -29.92 17.80
N PHE A 564 0.09 -29.92 18.53
CA PHE A 564 1.18 -30.88 18.30
C PHE A 564 0.74 -32.35 18.37
N ASN A 565 -0.14 -32.68 19.32
CA ASN A 565 -0.62 -34.05 19.54
C ASN A 565 -1.73 -34.48 18.56
N ASN A 566 -2.21 -33.60 17.68
CA ASN A 566 -3.42 -33.85 16.88
C ASN A 566 -3.21 -34.90 15.76
N ASP A 567 -1.97 -35.09 15.30
CA ASP A 567 -1.66 -36.05 14.23
C ASP A 567 -1.73 -37.52 14.71
N ASP A 568 -1.69 -37.78 16.02
CA ASP A 568 -1.85 -39.11 16.62
C ASP A 568 -3.33 -39.56 16.73
N PHE A 569 -4.30 -38.65 16.54
CA PHE A 569 -5.74 -38.95 16.66
C PHE A 569 -6.30 -39.84 15.54
N GLY A 570 -5.52 -40.12 14.50
CA GLY A 570 -5.82 -41.18 13.52
C GLY A 570 -5.77 -42.60 14.11
N LYS A 571 -5.19 -42.77 15.30
CA LYS A 571 -5.06 -44.05 16.01
C LYS A 571 -5.91 -44.11 17.28
N GLY A 572 -7.22 -43.88 17.17
CA GLY A 572 -8.23 -44.41 18.12
C GLY A 572 -8.11 -44.05 19.61
N ALA A 573 -7.20 -43.16 20.02
CA ALA A 573 -7.05 -42.73 21.40
C ALA A 573 -7.83 -41.43 21.61
N ALA A 574 -9.12 -41.55 21.94
CA ALA A 574 -9.84 -40.50 22.66
C ALA A 574 -9.30 -40.47 24.09
N ALA A 575 -8.04 -40.06 24.26
CA ALA A 575 -7.50 -39.76 25.57
C ALA A 575 -8.06 -38.40 26.02
N LYS A 576 -8.41 -38.33 27.30
CA LYS A 576 -8.79 -37.09 27.99
C LYS A 576 -7.57 -36.16 28.05
N ASP A 577 -7.23 -35.55 26.94
CA ASP A 577 -6.14 -34.59 26.91
C ASP A 577 -6.54 -33.36 27.74
N GLU A 578 -5.63 -32.97 28.63
CA GLU A 578 -5.79 -31.80 29.47
C GLU A 578 -5.91 -30.54 28.59
N TRP A 579 -6.83 -29.63 28.93
CA TRP A 579 -7.10 -28.44 28.12
C TRP A 579 -5.83 -27.61 27.91
N GLY A 580 -5.31 -27.56 26.68
CA GLY A 580 -4.06 -26.87 26.35
C GLY A 580 -2.81 -27.75 26.28
N SER A 581 -2.92 -29.07 26.46
CA SER A 581 -1.78 -30.02 26.37
C SER A 581 -1.13 -30.11 24.98
N GLY A 582 -1.84 -29.69 23.92
CA GLY A 582 -1.34 -29.67 22.55
C GLY A 582 -0.37 -28.52 22.24
N ILE A 583 -0.16 -27.57 23.17
CA ILE A 583 0.73 -26.42 22.95
C ILE A 583 2.18 -26.83 23.22
N GLN A 584 2.97 -26.91 22.14
CA GLN A 584 4.36 -27.31 22.19
C GLN A 584 5.27 -26.24 21.58
N HIS A 585 6.40 -25.99 22.25
CA HIS A 585 7.48 -25.18 21.70
C HIS A 585 8.27 -26.02 20.71
N LEU A 586 8.41 -25.53 19.47
CA LEU A 586 9.13 -26.21 18.40
C LEU A 586 10.61 -25.80 18.36
N GLY A 587 10.88 -24.51 18.51
CA GLY A 587 12.22 -23.98 18.32
C GLY A 587 12.32 -22.49 18.62
N THR A 588 13.55 -22.04 18.84
CA THR A 588 13.89 -20.64 19.05
C THR A 588 14.93 -20.24 18.00
N ALA A 589 14.75 -19.07 17.40
CA ALA A 589 15.70 -18.47 16.48
C ALA A 589 15.95 -17.01 16.85
N ASP A 590 16.99 -16.42 16.26
CA ASP A 590 17.33 -15.02 16.47
C ASP A 590 17.64 -14.35 15.12
N HIS A 591 16.98 -13.22 14.88
CA HIS A 591 17.27 -12.36 13.74
C HIS A 591 17.50 -10.94 14.24
N TYR A 592 18.77 -10.59 14.43
CA TYR A 592 19.20 -9.31 14.96
C TYR A 592 18.45 -8.12 14.34
N ALA A 593 17.95 -7.24 15.21
CA ALA A 593 17.24 -6.02 14.85
C ALA A 593 16.06 -6.21 13.89
N VAL A 594 15.36 -7.35 13.96
CA VAL A 594 14.16 -7.61 13.15
C VAL A 594 13.13 -6.47 13.28
N THR A 595 12.69 -5.98 12.13
CA THR A 595 11.73 -4.87 11.99
C THR A 595 10.36 -5.33 11.52
N ASP A 596 10.28 -6.47 10.83
CA ASP A 596 9.03 -7.09 10.41
C ASP A 596 9.15 -8.61 10.34
N ALA A 597 8.03 -9.31 10.49
CA ALA A 597 7.91 -10.75 10.40
C ALA A 597 6.53 -11.10 9.83
N ASP A 598 6.50 -11.76 8.67
CA ASP A 598 5.26 -12.11 7.98
C ASP A 598 5.34 -13.54 7.40
N TRP A 599 4.22 -14.25 7.53
CA TRP A 599 4.06 -15.59 6.98
C TRP A 599 3.79 -15.56 5.48
N ASP A 600 4.26 -16.58 4.80
CA ASP A 600 3.87 -16.84 3.43
C ASP A 600 2.38 -17.26 3.35
N PRO A 601 1.69 -17.08 2.20
CA PRO A 601 0.26 -17.38 2.08
C PRO A 601 -0.10 -18.85 2.24
N SER A 602 0.86 -19.76 2.03
CA SER A 602 0.66 -21.20 2.23
C SER A 602 0.73 -21.58 3.72
N GLY A 603 1.45 -20.80 4.53
CA GLY A 603 1.63 -21.01 5.97
C GLY A 603 2.72 -22.01 6.33
N ARG A 604 3.66 -22.26 5.40
CA ARG A 604 4.81 -23.16 5.54
C ARG A 604 6.06 -22.43 6.02
N TYR A 605 6.22 -21.17 5.62
CA TYR A 605 7.42 -20.37 5.81
C TYR A 605 7.07 -19.02 6.45
N ILE A 606 7.99 -18.51 7.25
CA ILE A 606 7.92 -17.15 7.77
C ILE A 606 9.18 -16.39 7.34
N ALA A 607 8.98 -15.20 6.81
CA ALA A 607 10.07 -14.29 6.50
C ALA A 607 10.17 -13.23 7.60
N THR A 608 11.39 -12.93 7.98
CA THR A 608 11.73 -11.86 8.91
C THR A 608 12.68 -10.89 8.21
N SER A 609 12.52 -9.60 8.45
CA SER A 609 13.31 -8.56 7.78
C SER A 609 13.79 -7.47 8.71
N ALA A 610 15.02 -7.01 8.49
CA ALA A 610 15.66 -5.90 9.17
C ALA A 610 15.83 -4.74 8.18
N SER A 611 15.00 -3.71 8.33
CA SER A 611 14.87 -2.60 7.37
C SER A 611 15.79 -1.43 7.65
N ALA A 612 16.48 -0.98 6.61
CA ALA A 612 17.28 0.25 6.54
C ALA A 612 16.48 1.52 6.85
N TRP A 613 15.14 1.48 6.74
CA TRP A 613 14.27 2.59 7.15
C TRP A 613 14.18 2.78 8.66
N ARG A 614 14.62 1.79 9.46
CA ARG A 614 14.58 1.83 10.92
C ARG A 614 15.98 1.93 11.53
N HIS A 615 16.95 1.19 11.03
CA HIS A 615 18.35 1.20 11.48
C HIS A 615 19.28 0.78 10.33
N THR A 616 20.57 1.10 10.42
CA THR A 616 21.55 0.89 9.33
C THR A 616 22.48 -0.30 9.53
N ILE A 617 22.29 -1.08 10.59
CA ILE A 617 23.19 -2.17 10.99
C ILE A 617 22.56 -3.52 10.61
N GLU A 618 23.31 -4.40 9.95
CA GLU A 618 22.91 -5.77 9.60
C GLU A 618 21.53 -5.88 8.96
N ASN A 619 21.22 -4.98 8.02
CA ASN A 619 19.98 -5.04 7.27
C ASN A 619 19.94 -6.29 6.37
N GLY A 620 18.73 -6.79 6.09
CA GLY A 620 18.55 -8.02 5.33
C GLY A 620 17.23 -8.72 5.61
N TYR A 621 17.14 -9.97 5.18
CA TYR A 621 16.00 -10.83 5.48
C TYR A 621 16.44 -12.28 5.73
N ALA A 622 15.65 -13.01 6.49
CA ALA A 622 15.80 -14.43 6.72
C ALA A 622 14.45 -15.13 6.59
N ILE A 623 14.44 -16.28 5.92
CA ILE A 623 13.27 -17.14 5.75
C ILE A 623 13.47 -18.40 6.58
N TRP A 624 12.47 -18.70 7.40
CA TRP A 624 12.44 -19.83 8.32
C TRP A 624 11.30 -20.77 7.94
N ASP A 625 11.47 -22.05 8.20
CA ASP A 625 10.33 -22.98 8.20
C ASP A 625 9.42 -22.72 9.42
N PHE A 626 8.29 -23.41 9.50
CA PHE A 626 7.35 -23.30 10.61
C PHE A 626 7.90 -23.82 11.96
N LYS A 627 9.05 -24.51 11.98
CA LYS A 627 9.70 -25.06 13.18
C LYS A 627 10.81 -24.16 13.71
N GLY A 628 11.27 -23.18 12.92
CA GLY A 628 12.37 -22.28 13.24
C GLY A 628 13.71 -22.64 12.58
N THR A 629 13.73 -23.57 11.63
CA THR A 629 14.93 -23.89 10.84
C THR A 629 15.15 -22.82 9.78
N GLU A 630 16.34 -22.20 9.78
CA GLU A 630 16.75 -21.23 8.77
C GLU A 630 16.86 -21.91 7.40
N GLN A 631 16.09 -21.44 6.42
CA GLN A 631 16.18 -21.91 5.03
C GLN A 631 17.11 -21.02 4.20
N SER A 632 17.05 -19.70 4.45
CA SER A 632 17.93 -18.74 3.81
C SER A 632 18.07 -17.50 4.67
N LYS A 633 19.27 -16.92 4.69
CA LYS A 633 19.55 -15.64 5.32
C LYS A 633 20.42 -14.80 4.40
N GLN A 634 19.96 -13.60 4.12
CA GLN A 634 20.65 -12.65 3.27
C GLN A 634 20.87 -11.35 4.04
N ILE A 635 22.13 -11.07 4.35
CA ILE A 635 22.55 -9.78 4.90
C ILE A 635 22.86 -8.87 3.72
N LEU A 636 22.04 -7.83 3.56
CA LEU A 636 22.01 -6.96 2.40
C LEU A 636 22.09 -5.50 2.86
N ASP A 637 23.16 -4.81 2.46
CA ASP A 637 23.27 -3.38 2.73
C ASP A 637 22.11 -2.62 2.06
N ARG A 638 21.61 -1.61 2.78
CA ARG A 638 20.45 -0.77 2.40
C ARG A 638 19.20 -1.58 2.03
N PHE A 639 18.99 -2.74 2.65
CA PHE A 639 17.76 -3.50 2.48
C PHE A 639 16.58 -2.75 3.10
N LYS A 640 15.52 -2.49 2.33
CA LYS A 640 14.38 -1.65 2.74
C LYS A 640 13.15 -2.46 3.09
N GLN A 641 12.79 -3.46 2.28
CA GLN A 641 11.48 -4.11 2.38
C GLN A 641 11.51 -5.56 1.89
N PHE A 642 10.75 -6.43 2.57
CA PHE A 642 10.38 -7.77 2.13
C PHE A 642 8.84 -7.90 2.18
N VAL A 643 8.18 -8.38 1.12
CA VAL A 643 6.73 -8.68 1.17
C VAL A 643 6.38 -9.92 0.37
N TRP A 644 5.72 -10.89 1.00
CA TRP A 644 5.12 -12.04 0.31
C TRP A 644 3.99 -11.63 -0.63
N ARG A 645 3.92 -12.24 -1.82
CA ARG A 645 2.82 -12.08 -2.76
C ARG A 645 1.59 -12.85 -2.24
N PRO A 646 0.46 -12.19 -1.92
CA PRO A 646 -0.74 -12.86 -1.43
C PRO A 646 -1.32 -13.83 -2.46
N ARG A 647 -1.97 -14.91 -2.00
CA ARG A 647 -2.72 -15.82 -2.87
C ARG A 647 -4.21 -15.54 -2.79
N PRO A 648 -4.93 -15.54 -3.92
CA PRO A 648 -6.37 -15.54 -3.90
C PRO A 648 -6.90 -16.84 -3.27
N ARG A 649 -8.19 -16.83 -2.97
CA ARG A 649 -8.90 -18.02 -2.52
C ARG A 649 -8.70 -19.19 -3.48
N THR A 650 -8.55 -20.39 -2.92
CA THR A 650 -8.44 -21.63 -3.72
C THR A 650 -9.63 -21.81 -4.64
N LEU A 651 -9.34 -22.22 -5.88
CA LEU A 651 -10.34 -22.57 -6.89
C LEU A 651 -10.87 -24.01 -6.70
N LEU A 652 -10.26 -24.79 -5.80
CA LEU A 652 -10.63 -26.17 -5.55
C LEU A 652 -11.95 -26.26 -4.80
N THR A 653 -12.84 -27.13 -5.28
CA THR A 653 -14.10 -27.42 -4.59
C THR A 653 -13.84 -28.15 -3.27
N LYS A 654 -14.80 -28.11 -2.34
CA LYS A 654 -14.69 -28.84 -1.06
C LYS A 654 -14.51 -30.34 -1.26
N GLU A 655 -15.07 -30.89 -2.33
CA GLU A 655 -14.95 -32.31 -2.69
C GLU A 655 -13.52 -32.63 -3.15
N GLN A 656 -12.94 -31.81 -4.03
CA GLN A 656 -11.55 -31.94 -4.46
C GLN A 656 -10.59 -31.81 -3.28
N GLN A 657 -10.78 -30.81 -2.41
CA GLN A 657 -9.97 -30.66 -1.19
C GLN A 657 -10.08 -31.88 -0.27
N ARG A 658 -11.27 -32.48 -0.14
CA ARG A 658 -11.47 -33.71 0.63
C ARG A 658 -10.77 -34.91 -0.02
N GLN A 659 -10.79 -35.01 -1.34
CA GLN A 659 -10.10 -36.06 -2.08
C GLN A 659 -8.57 -35.94 -1.94
N ILE A 660 -8.03 -34.72 -2.04
CA ILE A 660 -6.60 -34.44 -1.81
C ILE A 660 -6.18 -34.89 -0.41
N ARG A 661 -6.96 -34.55 0.63
CA ARG A 661 -6.66 -34.99 2.00
C ARG A 661 -6.69 -36.51 2.16
N LYS A 662 -7.56 -37.23 1.44
CA LYS A 662 -7.62 -38.69 1.48
C LYS A 662 -6.39 -39.34 0.83
N ASN A 663 -5.90 -38.75 -0.25
CA ASN A 663 -4.78 -39.28 -1.04
C ASN A 663 -3.44 -38.60 -0.67
N LEU A 664 -3.36 -37.93 0.48
CA LEU A 664 -2.19 -37.12 0.85
C LEU A 664 -0.89 -37.93 0.88
N LYS A 665 -0.94 -39.21 1.29
CA LYS A 665 0.22 -40.11 1.30
C LYS A 665 0.77 -40.38 -0.10
N GLU A 666 -0.11 -40.49 -1.09
CA GLU A 666 0.29 -40.71 -2.49
C GLU A 666 0.97 -39.47 -3.05
N TYR A 667 0.40 -38.28 -2.80
CA TYR A 667 1.02 -37.01 -3.18
C TYR A 667 2.34 -36.76 -2.45
N SER A 668 2.44 -37.08 -1.15
CA SER A 668 3.70 -36.96 -0.39
C SER A 668 4.81 -37.76 -1.04
N ARG A 669 4.54 -39.03 -1.37
CA ARG A 669 5.51 -39.89 -2.05
C ARG A 669 5.91 -39.35 -3.42
N GLN A 670 4.95 -38.86 -4.21
CA GLN A 670 5.24 -38.24 -5.51
C GLN A 670 6.16 -37.02 -5.36
N PHE A 671 5.88 -36.13 -4.40
CA PHE A 671 6.71 -34.95 -4.17
C PHE A 671 8.10 -35.33 -3.63
N GLU A 672 8.21 -36.32 -2.74
CA GLU A 672 9.49 -36.82 -2.24
C GLU A 672 10.34 -37.43 -3.37
N GLU A 673 9.73 -38.18 -4.29
CA GLU A 673 10.41 -38.74 -5.47
C GLU A 673 10.87 -37.64 -6.45
N GLU A 674 10.02 -36.65 -6.74
CA GLU A 674 10.36 -35.49 -7.57
C GLU A 674 11.51 -34.67 -6.96
N ASP A 675 11.42 -34.41 -5.66
CA ASP A 675 12.41 -33.68 -4.89
C ASP A 675 13.78 -34.37 -4.87
N ALA A 676 13.81 -35.69 -4.66
CA ALA A 676 15.04 -36.47 -4.66
C ALA A 676 15.69 -36.50 -6.06
N ALA A 677 14.87 -36.56 -7.12
CA ALA A 677 15.35 -36.52 -8.49
C ALA A 677 15.98 -35.16 -8.84
N GLU A 678 15.37 -34.05 -8.42
CA GLU A 678 15.92 -32.71 -8.61
C GLU A 678 17.26 -32.52 -7.86
N GLU A 679 17.34 -32.96 -6.61
CA GLU A 679 18.56 -32.86 -5.80
C GLU A 679 19.72 -33.67 -6.42
N SER A 680 19.44 -34.87 -6.90
CA SER A 680 20.40 -35.72 -7.60
C SER A 680 20.92 -35.05 -8.89
N ASN A 681 20.04 -34.49 -9.70
CA ASN A 681 20.42 -33.80 -10.95
C ASN A 681 21.30 -32.57 -10.68
N VAL A 682 20.94 -31.73 -9.71
CA VAL A 682 21.73 -30.55 -9.34
C VAL A 682 23.11 -30.96 -8.81
N SER A 683 23.18 -32.01 -7.99
CA SER A 683 24.46 -32.53 -7.51
C SER A 683 25.36 -32.98 -8.66
N ALA A 684 24.80 -33.68 -9.66
CA ALA A 684 25.52 -34.17 -10.82
C ALA A 684 26.04 -33.03 -11.72
N GLU A 685 25.23 -31.99 -11.97
CA GLU A 685 25.65 -30.82 -12.74
C GLU A 685 26.75 -30.04 -12.03
N LEU A 686 26.65 -29.85 -10.72
CA LEU A 686 27.65 -29.14 -9.92
C LEU A 686 28.97 -29.92 -9.87
N ILE A 687 28.89 -31.24 -9.74
CA ILE A 687 30.05 -32.14 -9.84
C ILE A 687 30.68 -32.04 -11.24
N ALA A 688 29.88 -32.06 -12.31
CA ALA A 688 30.37 -31.93 -13.67
C ALA A 688 31.03 -30.56 -13.93
N GLN A 689 30.46 -29.47 -13.42
CA GLN A 689 31.03 -28.13 -13.51
C GLN A 689 32.34 -28.02 -12.73
N ARG A 690 32.39 -28.54 -11.50
CA ARG A 690 33.63 -28.60 -10.70
C ARG A 690 34.71 -29.40 -11.42
N LYS A 691 34.37 -30.57 -11.95
CA LYS A 691 35.28 -31.41 -12.74
C LYS A 691 35.80 -30.65 -13.96
N ARG A 692 34.92 -29.98 -14.70
CA ARG A 692 35.30 -29.15 -15.85
C ARG A 692 36.25 -28.01 -15.46
N LEU A 693 35.98 -27.29 -14.36
CA LEU A 693 36.85 -26.21 -13.89
C LEU A 693 38.22 -26.73 -13.45
N VAL A 694 38.27 -27.89 -12.79
CA VAL A 694 39.51 -28.57 -12.44
C VAL A 694 40.27 -28.99 -13.71
N ASP A 695 39.58 -29.54 -14.71
CA ASP A 695 40.18 -29.92 -16.00
C ASP A 695 40.70 -28.68 -16.76
N GLU A 696 39.96 -27.57 -16.77
CA GLU A 696 40.37 -26.31 -17.37
C GLU A 696 41.59 -25.71 -16.65
N TRP A 697 41.61 -25.75 -15.32
CA TRP A 697 42.74 -25.34 -14.49
C TRP A 697 43.97 -26.20 -14.74
N ASN A 698 43.81 -27.52 -14.80
CA ASN A 698 44.87 -28.47 -15.10
C ASN A 698 45.41 -28.26 -16.53
N ALA A 699 44.53 -28.04 -17.51
CA ALA A 699 44.92 -27.72 -18.88
C ALA A 699 45.64 -26.36 -18.98
N TRP A 700 45.21 -25.35 -18.22
CA TRP A 700 45.92 -24.07 -18.10
C TRP A 700 47.31 -24.25 -17.48
N ARG A 701 47.42 -25.00 -16.37
CA ARG A 701 48.71 -25.33 -15.73
C ARG A 701 49.66 -26.02 -16.70
N ILE A 702 49.18 -27.02 -17.45
CA ILE A 702 49.99 -27.72 -18.46
C ILE A 702 50.46 -26.75 -19.54
N ARG A 703 49.59 -25.89 -20.07
CA ARG A 703 49.96 -24.85 -21.05
C ARG A 703 51.03 -23.91 -20.50
N CYS A 704 50.83 -23.34 -19.31
CA CYS A 704 51.83 -22.48 -18.68
C CYS A 704 53.16 -23.21 -18.43
N ARG A 705 53.11 -24.47 -18.00
CA ARG A 705 54.29 -25.32 -17.80
C ARG A 705 54.99 -25.66 -19.11
N ASP A 706 54.30 -25.73 -20.24
CA ASP A 706 54.93 -26.00 -21.53
C ASP A 706 55.50 -24.70 -22.15
N GLU A 707 54.88 -23.55 -21.87
CA GLU A 707 55.35 -22.22 -22.28
C GLU A 707 56.52 -21.68 -21.43
N LEU A 708 56.55 -21.96 -20.11
CA LEU A 708 57.61 -21.49 -19.20
C LEU A 708 59.02 -21.98 -19.60
N PRO A 709 59.25 -23.28 -19.88
CA PRO A 709 60.52 -23.80 -20.34
C PRO A 709 60.87 -23.31 -21.75
N ALA A 710 59.89 -23.01 -22.60
CA ALA A 710 60.14 -22.41 -23.92
C ALA A 710 60.62 -20.95 -23.79
N ALA A 711 60.05 -20.18 -22.85
CA ALA A 711 60.48 -18.82 -22.53
C ALA A 711 61.81 -18.79 -21.74
N ILE A 712 62.02 -19.74 -20.82
CA ILE A 712 63.21 -19.84 -19.97
C ILE A 712 64.38 -20.48 -20.71
N LYS A 713 64.21 -21.54 -21.53
CA LYS A 713 65.29 -22.05 -22.40
C LYS A 713 65.79 -21.01 -23.41
N LYS A 714 64.94 -20.06 -23.81
CA LYS A 714 65.34 -18.95 -24.69
C LYS A 714 66.18 -17.89 -23.98
N LYS A 715 66.20 -17.87 -22.63
CA LYS A 715 66.97 -16.90 -21.82
C LYS A 715 68.08 -17.49 -20.94
N LEU A 716 67.97 -18.74 -20.46
CA LEU A 716 68.97 -19.38 -19.59
C LEU A 716 69.06 -20.88 -19.88
N GLY A 717 70.27 -21.34 -20.16
CA GLY A 717 70.58 -22.74 -20.43
C GLY A 717 70.32 -23.64 -19.21
N LYS A 718 69.58 -24.74 -19.48
CA LYS A 718 69.41 -25.97 -18.68
C LYS A 718 69.36 -25.82 -17.15
N ALA A 719 68.15 -25.92 -16.59
CA ALA A 719 67.92 -26.36 -15.21
C ALA A 719 67.25 -27.75 -15.18
N LYS A 720 67.58 -28.50 -14.13
CA LYS A 720 67.22 -29.90 -13.83
C LYS A 720 65.70 -30.12 -13.77
N LYS A 721 65.29 -31.34 -14.12
CA LYS A 721 63.96 -31.91 -13.80
C LYS A 721 63.92 -32.29 -12.33
N GLU A 722 63.00 -31.71 -11.57
CA GLU A 722 62.43 -32.32 -10.36
C GLU A 722 61.07 -32.91 -10.74
N GLU A 723 60.84 -34.16 -10.34
CA GLU A 723 59.54 -34.81 -10.37
C GLU A 723 58.78 -34.36 -9.12
N GLU A 724 57.63 -33.72 -9.29
CA GLU A 724 56.71 -33.41 -8.20
C GLU A 724 55.27 -33.78 -8.56
N GLU A 725 54.56 -34.14 -7.48
CA GLU A 725 53.38 -34.98 -7.38
C GLU A 725 52.17 -34.48 -8.17
N LYS A 726 51.42 -35.44 -8.75
CA LYS A 726 50.03 -35.21 -9.14
C LYS A 726 49.22 -35.15 -7.84
N GLU A 727 48.67 -33.98 -7.50
CA GLU A 727 47.59 -33.93 -6.51
C GLU A 727 46.32 -34.51 -7.15
N GLU A 728 46.02 -35.76 -6.83
CA GLU A 728 44.68 -36.33 -6.98
C GLU A 728 43.89 -35.96 -5.73
N ILE A 729 42.84 -35.15 -5.90
CA ILE A 729 41.90 -34.84 -4.82
C ILE A 729 40.96 -36.06 -4.71
N GLU A 730 41.18 -36.92 -3.72
CA GLU A 730 40.22 -37.96 -3.35
C GLU A 730 38.97 -37.30 -2.73
N LEU A 731 37.88 -37.29 -3.48
CA LEU A 731 36.56 -36.89 -3.02
C LEU A 731 35.92 -38.06 -2.25
N TRP A 732 35.84 -37.93 -0.93
CA TRP A 732 34.96 -38.76 -0.11
C TRP A 732 33.52 -38.30 -0.36
N ILE A 733 32.79 -39.06 -1.18
CA ILE A 733 31.34 -38.92 -1.34
C ILE A 733 30.73 -39.88 -0.32
N ASP A 734 30.31 -39.38 0.84
CA ASP A 734 29.45 -40.13 1.74
C ASP A 734 28.06 -40.24 1.09
N GLU A 735 27.92 -41.22 0.19
CA GLU A 735 26.63 -41.68 -0.27
C GLU A 735 26.03 -42.50 0.88
N VAL A 736 25.15 -41.90 1.67
CA VAL A 736 24.36 -42.61 2.68
C VAL A 736 23.38 -43.52 1.93
N ILE A 737 23.86 -44.69 1.54
CA ILE A 737 23.03 -45.76 0.99
C ILE A 737 22.48 -46.56 2.18
N GLU A 738 21.15 -46.48 2.33
CA GLU A 738 20.28 -47.34 3.15
C GLU A 738 20.65 -47.55 4.62
N GLN A 739 19.90 -46.88 5.50
CA GLN A 739 19.78 -47.25 6.90
C GLN A 739 18.88 -48.50 7.00
N ILE A 740 19.47 -49.68 7.13
CA ILE A 740 18.74 -50.90 7.53
C ILE A 740 18.59 -50.85 9.06
N GLU A 741 17.38 -50.65 9.55
CA GLU A 741 17.01 -50.89 10.94
C GLU A 741 17.04 -52.41 11.21
N GLU A 742 18.00 -52.89 12.01
CA GLU A 742 17.85 -54.16 12.73
C GLU A 742 17.25 -53.89 14.11
N GLU A 743 15.99 -54.32 14.29
CA GLU A 743 15.41 -54.55 15.61
C GLU A 743 16.21 -55.65 16.33
N VAL A 744 16.89 -55.31 17.42
CA VAL A 744 17.30 -56.30 18.42
C VAL A 744 16.29 -56.26 19.56
N ILE A 745 15.49 -57.32 19.63
CA ILE A 745 14.66 -57.67 20.78
C ILE A 745 15.59 -58.01 21.95
N GLU A 746 15.42 -57.32 23.08
CA GLU A 746 15.64 -57.89 24.41
C GLU A 746 14.50 -57.49 25.36
#